data_AF-A0AAX2A8X9-F1
#
_entry.id   AF-A0AAX2A8X9-F1
#
_cell.length_a   1.000
_cell.length_b   1.000
_cell.length_c   1.000
_cell.angle_alpha   90.00
_cell.angle_beta   90.00
_cell.angle_gamma   90.00
#
_symmetry.space_group_name_H-M   'P 1'
#
loop_
_entity.id
_entity.type
_entity.pdbx_description
1 polymer ?
#
loop_
_entity_poly.entity_id
_entity_poly.type
_entity_poly.pdbx_seq_one_letter_code
_entity_poly.pdbx_strand_id
1 'polypeptide(L)'
;MKVNFKNISFVKKEYEYCFISNPFRIFYNLSKDDKTPANLKFSYKKDIPDYIINIFKLFFQANEIYTKKLKLRNPLKEGIYFDKGAEFIDILIVDIPKQKGLVASELVDNSEYFLEEDMKGKAVKIQIHNDLIEDTATPIHELFHVFQYNYCNFNNMWFMEGLARWSQNLIHKRQMKDEILPQTIEELDSLLLRAHDAEYFFRKLFFYVDDLSSFIKNFLLNCELEEKELLAELKIEKIQKKSIINNLYVLNALLKTFENVDLKNKKEIRVFLEVIELYIIRESKKNVLHNLEVETYHYNSYDNLHMIEGDLIISDTNLKILDGFNRIKQISGTLKISDNKVLEEINGFHSLEYVKNIEITHNESLENIYALSKFFLKIKRIDGYIKITSNKKLRSIAFLRGLEHTGSSLYLHNNNLTSLKGLEYLTTVVASLSLSSNSIKSLEELNNLKKVYGLLSVAHNKLVSLKGLENLEFLKTTVWNSQSKTILLNGNPNLKDIKALENILTYERYLIIYTDDINQYKIKPNSNSNFHKNILELYDTKNKCFIPTYEFVEKIKHNYEYFGRTTHNEKLTHLFDFEMKSDILVISFSGYGGHLGGVFNSRYPFITNEVITNKIFILDNSDSWYHNGSNVIANSIDEIVNLLSYFIKKGNYKKILCIGSSMGGYMALIAGKLLNVTNVLAFSPQTFIDNKTRKKFSDKRWNKELSKVNEKYTKYLNIKELYKNSNINNKIEIHYSESVPLDEVHALYLDDKRIKLFSYKNCDHYVSVYLHEKRLLEDMVLKHLGIEKHKKSKNKILFADKWQSTLKKCSFIEAYHTSFSDIKKVIDFALDNKINILFGNNYSAQKAIAKNEKLLKEKGLKFLVNTQKTLKHFVDKKLFYDLMLQKGYEQYVPKYYSNENEVIYPCIVKTISGGAGRGIFIAYSKDEITFKDKNLIISEYLPSKVEYATTIFMKKGKIIEDFTFSKKVEKDFYVLQAEKKETIKVEYCETPFLELFEEIVSYLSSNDDYCQCSINFKIENNIPKIFEINPRVGYTLSGFPTYFEKYIDRYISELDI
;
A
#
# COMPACT_ATOMS: atom_id res chain seq x y z
N MET A 1 23.45 54.60 -31.89
CA MET A 1 22.10 54.39 -31.33
C MET A 1 21.57 55.73 -30.81
N LYS A 2 20.88 56.52 -31.64
CA LYS A 2 19.91 57.50 -31.11
C LYS A 2 18.64 56.69 -30.89
N VAL A 3 18.38 56.29 -29.66
CA VAL A 3 17.21 55.45 -29.35
C VAL A 3 16.23 56.31 -28.57
N ASN A 4 15.03 56.43 -29.11
CA ASN A 4 13.93 57.12 -28.44
C ASN A 4 13.36 56.17 -27.39
N PHE A 5 13.66 56.43 -26.12
CA PHE A 5 13.12 55.67 -25.00
C PHE A 5 12.10 56.51 -24.25
N LYS A 6 11.02 55.86 -23.82
CA LYS A 6 10.04 56.43 -22.89
C LYS A 6 10.00 55.53 -21.65
N ASN A 7 10.18 56.14 -20.49
CA ASN A 7 9.92 55.49 -19.20
C ASN A 7 8.58 56.00 -18.72
N ILE A 8 7.66 55.10 -18.38
CA ILE A 8 6.27 55.44 -18.06
C ILE A 8 5.89 54.73 -16.77
N SER A 9 5.30 55.49 -15.85
CA SER A 9 4.56 54.95 -14.72
C SER A 9 3.12 54.66 -15.12
N PHE A 10 2.60 53.51 -14.71
CA PHE A 10 1.30 53.02 -15.12
C PHE A 10 0.38 52.66 -13.94
N VAL A 11 -0.89 52.35 -14.24
CA VAL A 11 -2.03 52.38 -13.32
C VAL A 11 -2.03 51.25 -12.27
N LYS A 12 -1.34 50.13 -12.51
CA LYS A 12 -1.49 48.87 -11.75
C LYS A 12 -0.30 48.58 -10.82
N LYS A 13 -0.58 48.05 -9.62
CA LYS A 13 0.37 47.91 -8.49
C LYS A 13 1.45 46.81 -8.61
N GLU A 14 1.47 45.99 -9.67
CA GLU A 14 2.43 44.88 -9.76
C GLU A 14 3.82 45.33 -10.22
N TYR A 15 3.88 46.25 -11.18
CA TYR A 15 5.12 46.86 -11.66
C TYR A 15 5.04 48.39 -11.59
N GLU A 16 6.15 49.06 -11.27
CA GLU A 16 6.19 50.52 -11.08
C GLU A 16 6.62 51.25 -12.35
N TYR A 17 7.53 50.65 -13.12
CA TYR A 17 8.15 51.24 -14.30
C TYR A 17 8.16 50.27 -15.48
N CYS A 18 8.05 50.82 -16.68
CA CYS A 18 8.20 50.10 -17.93
C CYS A 18 9.12 50.90 -18.84
N PHE A 19 10.24 50.29 -19.21
CA PHE A 19 11.15 50.81 -20.21
C PHE A 19 10.69 50.32 -21.58
N ILE A 20 10.36 51.26 -22.48
CA ILE A 20 9.80 50.94 -23.78
C ILE A 20 10.78 51.33 -24.89
N SER A 21 11.06 50.36 -25.77
CA SER A 21 11.74 50.54 -27.04
C SER A 21 11.29 49.47 -28.02
N ASN A 22 10.36 49.81 -28.92
CA ASN A 22 9.74 48.85 -29.82
C ASN A 22 10.77 47.92 -30.50
N PRO A 23 10.57 46.59 -30.44
CA PRO A 23 9.38 45.89 -29.94
C PRO A 23 9.36 45.55 -28.43
N PHE A 24 10.38 45.95 -27.66
CA PHE A 24 10.57 45.50 -26.27
C PHE A 24 9.92 46.42 -25.24
N ARG A 25 9.25 45.81 -24.25
CA ARG A 25 8.74 46.46 -23.04
C ARG A 25 9.36 45.76 -21.82
N ILE A 26 10.15 46.46 -21.01
CA ILE A 26 10.84 45.89 -19.84
C ILE A 26 10.21 46.41 -18.56
N PHE A 27 9.61 45.52 -17.78
CA PHE A 27 8.87 45.85 -16.55
C PHE A 27 9.75 45.60 -15.31
N TYR A 28 9.85 46.59 -14.42
CA TYR A 28 10.69 46.55 -13.22
C TYR A 28 10.20 47.50 -12.12
N ASN A 29 10.68 47.27 -10.89
CA ASN A 29 10.39 48.12 -9.73
C ASN A 29 11.66 48.83 -9.22
N LEU A 30 11.48 49.92 -8.47
CA LEU A 30 12.56 50.61 -7.73
C LEU A 30 12.36 50.55 -6.21
N SER A 31 11.21 50.07 -5.74
CA SER A 31 10.82 50.01 -4.32
C SER A 31 11.46 48.91 -3.47
N LYS A 32 12.52 48.24 -3.95
CA LYS A 32 13.27 47.17 -3.24
C LYS A 32 12.40 45.96 -2.87
N ASP A 33 11.82 45.35 -3.90
CA ASP A 33 11.09 44.09 -3.84
C ASP A 33 11.69 43.02 -4.78
N ASP A 34 10.97 41.92 -4.98
CA ASP A 34 11.34 40.80 -5.84
C ASP A 34 11.40 41.15 -7.34
N LYS A 35 10.95 42.34 -7.76
CA LYS A 35 10.98 42.83 -9.16
C LYS A 35 11.99 43.96 -9.35
N THR A 36 12.72 44.30 -8.29
CA THR A 36 13.71 45.37 -8.29
C THR A 36 15.07 44.84 -8.78
N PRO A 37 15.69 45.43 -9.81
CA PRO A 37 17.04 45.09 -10.21
C PRO A 37 18.04 45.19 -9.05
N ALA A 38 18.91 44.20 -8.89
CA ALA A 38 19.84 44.15 -7.76
C ALA A 38 20.88 45.29 -7.77
N ASN A 39 21.19 45.85 -8.94
CA ASN A 39 22.07 47.00 -9.08
C ASN A 39 21.31 48.23 -9.62
N LEU A 40 20.99 49.17 -8.71
CA LEU A 40 20.34 50.44 -9.01
C LEU A 40 21.37 51.56 -9.22
N LYS A 41 22.28 51.37 -10.19
CA LYS A 41 23.16 52.44 -10.68
C LYS A 41 22.47 53.16 -11.84
N PHE A 42 22.53 54.49 -11.86
CA PHE A 42 21.85 55.32 -12.84
C PHE A 42 22.84 56.22 -13.58
N SER A 43 23.55 55.68 -14.56
CA SER A 43 24.57 56.43 -15.31
C SER A 43 23.99 57.25 -16.47
N TYR A 44 22.77 56.94 -16.91
CA TYR A 44 22.14 57.57 -18.10
C TYR A 44 20.94 58.48 -17.77
N LYS A 45 19.98 58.03 -16.96
CA LYS A 45 18.78 58.78 -16.54
C LYS A 45 18.37 58.35 -15.14
N LYS A 46 17.87 59.27 -14.30
CA LYS A 46 17.61 59.04 -12.87
C LYS A 46 16.66 57.88 -12.54
N ASP A 47 15.82 57.47 -13.48
CA ASP A 47 14.76 56.47 -13.24
C ASP A 47 14.92 55.19 -14.07
N ILE A 48 16.04 55.03 -14.79
CA ILE A 48 16.35 53.85 -15.60
C ILE A 48 17.69 53.26 -15.11
N PRO A 49 17.66 52.14 -14.37
CA PRO A 49 18.88 51.49 -13.92
C PRO A 49 19.77 51.02 -15.09
N ASP A 50 21.09 51.09 -14.91
CA ASP A 50 22.08 50.57 -15.86
C ASP A 50 21.83 49.09 -16.19
N TYR A 51 21.32 48.33 -15.21
CA TYR A 51 20.85 46.95 -15.39
C TYR A 51 19.83 46.82 -16.53
N ILE A 52 18.78 47.65 -16.52
CA ILE A 52 17.71 47.63 -17.54
C ILE A 52 18.28 47.99 -18.92
N ILE A 53 19.20 48.95 -18.97
CA ILE A 53 19.89 49.33 -20.20
C ILE A 53 20.73 48.18 -20.75
N ASN A 54 21.44 47.46 -19.89
CA ASN A 54 22.28 46.32 -20.29
C ASN A 54 21.44 45.15 -20.79
N ILE A 55 20.35 44.81 -20.11
CA ILE A 55 19.39 43.81 -20.56
C ILE A 55 18.79 44.19 -21.92
N PHE A 56 18.34 45.44 -22.07
CA PHE A 56 17.84 45.95 -23.35
C PHE A 56 18.87 45.82 -24.48
N LYS A 57 20.14 46.21 -24.24
CA LYS A 57 21.21 46.09 -25.24
C LYS A 57 21.38 44.65 -25.72
N LEU A 58 21.35 43.68 -24.81
CA LEU A 58 21.48 42.25 -25.16
C LEU A 58 20.28 41.75 -25.97
N PHE A 59 19.05 42.08 -25.57
CA PHE A 59 17.84 41.75 -26.35
C PHE A 59 17.83 42.41 -27.72
N PHE A 60 18.22 43.68 -27.81
CA PHE A 60 18.30 44.41 -29.07
C PHE A 60 19.36 43.80 -29.99
N GLN A 61 20.57 43.55 -29.48
CA GLN A 61 21.65 42.93 -30.26
C GLN A 61 21.27 41.53 -30.75
N ALA A 62 20.65 40.71 -29.88
CA ALA A 62 20.16 39.40 -30.25
C ALA A 62 19.07 39.50 -31.34
N ASN A 63 18.10 40.39 -31.19
CA ASN A 63 17.05 40.61 -32.17
C ASN A 63 17.60 41.05 -33.53
N GLU A 64 18.57 41.97 -33.55
CA GLU A 64 19.25 42.40 -34.77
C GLU A 64 19.99 41.24 -35.44
N ILE A 65 20.69 40.41 -34.67
CA ILE A 65 21.38 39.23 -35.20
C ILE A 65 20.37 38.23 -35.77
N TYR A 66 19.31 37.90 -35.04
CA TYR A 66 18.33 36.91 -35.48
C TYR A 66 17.54 37.37 -36.71
N THR A 67 17.12 38.64 -36.75
CA THR A 67 16.31 39.17 -37.86
C THR A 67 17.13 39.61 -39.07
N LYS A 68 18.29 40.26 -38.88
CA LYS A 68 19.08 40.82 -40.00
C LYS A 68 20.20 39.90 -40.45
N LYS A 69 20.93 39.27 -39.50
CA LYS A 69 22.08 38.42 -39.82
C LYS A 69 21.66 36.99 -40.13
N LEU A 70 20.80 36.37 -39.31
CA LEU A 70 20.27 35.01 -39.52
C LEU A 70 18.98 34.99 -40.35
N LYS A 71 18.34 36.14 -40.58
CA LYS A 71 17.11 36.27 -41.39
C LYS A 71 15.97 35.36 -40.93
N LEU A 72 15.86 35.12 -39.62
CA LEU A 72 14.81 34.32 -39.01
C LEU A 72 13.46 35.08 -39.04
N ARG A 73 12.38 34.30 -39.03
CA ARG A 73 10.98 34.76 -39.03
C ARG A 73 10.75 35.65 -37.81
N ASN A 74 10.40 36.91 -38.05
CA ASN A 74 10.17 37.84 -36.95
C ASN A 74 8.85 37.48 -36.23
N PRO A 75 8.86 37.13 -34.93
CA PRO A 75 7.69 36.65 -34.21
C PRO A 75 6.55 37.67 -34.11
N LEU A 76 6.80 38.95 -34.40
CA LEU A 76 5.81 40.03 -34.38
C LEU A 76 5.37 40.47 -35.78
N LYS A 77 5.81 39.78 -36.84
CA LYS A 77 5.42 40.07 -38.23
C LYS A 77 4.89 38.86 -38.97
N GLU A 78 5.30 37.67 -38.57
CA GLU A 78 4.93 36.41 -39.21
C GLU A 78 5.09 35.24 -38.23
N GLY A 79 4.23 34.22 -38.37
CA GLY A 79 4.25 32.99 -37.56
C GLY A 79 3.29 33.02 -36.38
N ILE A 80 3.34 31.98 -35.56
CA ILE A 80 2.29 31.66 -34.59
C ILE A 80 2.02 32.76 -33.56
N TYR A 81 3.03 33.55 -33.19
CA TYR A 81 2.85 34.66 -32.26
C TYR A 81 2.17 35.85 -32.93
N PHE A 82 2.58 36.21 -34.14
CA PHE A 82 1.93 37.24 -34.95
C PHE A 82 0.48 36.89 -35.27
N ASP A 83 0.21 35.63 -35.67
CA ASP A 83 -1.14 35.16 -36.00
C ASP A 83 -2.09 35.22 -34.79
N LYS A 84 -1.55 35.14 -33.57
CA LYS A 84 -2.30 35.31 -32.32
C LYS A 84 -2.43 36.78 -31.87
N GLY A 85 -1.86 37.70 -32.63
CA GLY A 85 -1.92 39.15 -32.42
C GLY A 85 -0.81 39.72 -31.54
N ALA A 86 0.38 39.11 -31.52
CA ALA A 86 1.51 39.65 -30.76
C ALA A 86 2.09 40.90 -31.42
N GLU A 87 2.15 41.99 -30.65
CA GLU A 87 2.69 43.29 -31.08
C GLU A 87 3.97 43.66 -30.32
N PHE A 88 4.20 43.06 -29.14
CA PHE A 88 5.32 43.38 -28.26
C PHE A 88 6.02 42.12 -27.72
N ILE A 89 7.23 42.32 -27.18
CA ILE A 89 7.91 41.33 -26.34
C ILE A 89 8.09 41.94 -24.95
N ASP A 90 7.44 41.33 -23.97
CA ASP A 90 7.43 41.77 -22.58
C ASP A 90 8.50 41.04 -21.78
N ILE A 91 9.44 41.81 -21.24
CA ILE A 91 10.53 41.32 -20.41
C ILE A 91 10.22 41.70 -18.97
N LEU A 92 9.95 40.72 -18.13
CA LEU A 92 9.62 40.91 -16.73
C LEU A 92 10.83 40.65 -15.85
N ILE A 93 11.25 41.65 -15.08
CA ILE A 93 12.28 41.49 -14.06
C ILE A 93 11.66 40.86 -12.81
N VAL A 94 12.23 39.74 -12.35
CA VAL A 94 11.72 38.94 -11.23
C VAL A 94 12.86 38.24 -10.47
N ASP A 95 12.63 37.90 -9.20
CA ASP A 95 13.53 37.07 -8.38
C ASP A 95 13.22 35.59 -8.62
N ILE A 96 14.02 34.96 -9.48
CA ILE A 96 13.93 33.53 -9.86
C ILE A 96 15.29 32.89 -9.61
N PRO A 97 15.58 31.61 -9.91
CA PRO A 97 16.96 31.13 -9.80
C PRO A 97 17.87 31.76 -10.88
N LYS A 98 19.07 32.26 -10.51
CA LYS A 98 20.03 32.97 -11.41
C LYS A 98 20.32 32.29 -12.76
N GLN A 99 20.13 30.98 -12.85
CA GLN A 99 20.41 30.16 -14.04
C GLN A 99 19.17 29.91 -14.92
N LYS A 100 17.99 30.43 -14.55
CA LYS A 100 16.73 30.18 -15.26
C LYS A 100 16.11 31.51 -15.69
N GLY A 101 16.24 31.86 -16.97
CA GLY A 101 15.18 32.67 -17.60
C GLY A 101 14.01 31.75 -17.92
N LEU A 102 12.81 32.32 -18.03
CA LEU A 102 11.60 31.56 -18.40
C LEU A 102 10.88 32.28 -19.53
N VAL A 103 10.78 31.63 -20.68
CA VAL A 103 9.89 32.04 -21.77
C VAL A 103 8.52 31.39 -21.59
N ALA A 104 7.46 32.19 -21.64
CA ALA A 104 6.10 31.67 -21.71
C ALA A 104 5.73 31.40 -23.18
N SER A 105 5.22 30.20 -23.49
CA SER A 105 4.76 29.84 -24.84
C SER A 105 3.39 30.43 -25.22
N GLU A 106 2.85 31.32 -24.39
CA GLU A 106 1.53 31.93 -24.55
C GLU A 106 1.64 33.45 -24.58
N LEU A 107 0.72 34.09 -25.30
CA LEU A 107 0.62 35.55 -25.32
C LEU A 107 -0.06 36.06 -24.06
N VAL A 108 0.46 37.16 -23.55
CA VAL A 108 -0.17 37.92 -22.46
C VAL A 108 -0.70 39.22 -23.01
N ASP A 109 -1.85 39.66 -22.51
CA ASP A 109 -2.37 40.99 -22.79
C ASP A 109 -2.16 41.88 -21.57
N ASN A 110 -1.17 42.76 -21.67
CA ASN A 110 -0.79 43.72 -20.63
C ASN A 110 -1.34 45.12 -20.94
N SER A 111 -2.35 45.24 -21.80
CA SER A 111 -2.96 46.53 -22.18
C SER A 111 -3.52 47.31 -20.99
N GLU A 112 -3.97 46.62 -19.94
CA GLU A 112 -4.46 47.26 -18.71
C GLU A 112 -3.41 48.10 -17.98
N TYR A 113 -2.12 47.86 -18.22
CA TYR A 113 -1.06 48.68 -17.66
C TYR A 113 -1.00 50.05 -18.39
N PHE A 114 -1.30 50.14 -19.69
CA PHE A 114 -1.05 51.37 -20.45
C PHE A 114 -2.30 52.24 -20.58
N LEU A 115 -2.15 53.55 -20.34
CA LEU A 115 -3.17 54.56 -20.63
C LEU A 115 -3.18 54.98 -22.12
N GLU A 116 -2.00 54.95 -22.76
CA GLU A 116 -1.82 55.33 -24.17
C GLU A 116 -2.17 54.14 -25.08
N GLU A 117 -3.06 54.36 -26.05
CA GLU A 117 -3.60 53.30 -26.93
C GLU A 117 -2.53 52.65 -27.83
N ASP A 118 -1.51 53.39 -28.25
CA ASP A 118 -0.40 52.89 -29.08
C ASP A 118 0.57 51.96 -28.32
N MET A 119 0.36 51.79 -27.01
CA MET A 119 1.14 50.92 -26.13
C MET A 119 0.35 49.70 -25.65
N LYS A 120 -0.94 49.62 -26.00
CA LYS A 120 -1.80 48.48 -25.76
C LYS A 120 -1.59 47.44 -26.86
N GLY A 121 -1.71 46.17 -26.52
CA GLY A 121 -1.47 45.06 -27.42
C GLY A 121 -0.91 43.83 -26.69
N LYS A 122 -1.13 42.66 -27.31
CA LYS A 122 -0.64 41.39 -26.77
C LYS A 122 0.87 41.29 -26.95
N ALA A 123 1.51 40.54 -26.05
CA ALA A 123 2.95 40.36 -26.05
C ALA A 123 3.37 38.92 -25.79
N VAL A 124 4.54 38.57 -26.31
CA VAL A 124 5.27 37.36 -25.89
C VAL A 124 5.99 37.67 -24.59
N LYS A 125 5.83 36.83 -23.57
CA LYS A 125 6.39 37.07 -22.23
C LYS A 125 7.71 36.32 -22.02
N ILE A 126 8.72 37.05 -21.56
CA ILE A 126 10.04 36.55 -21.12
C ILE A 126 10.28 37.03 -19.69
N GLN A 127 10.71 36.13 -18.81
CA GLN A 127 11.11 36.47 -17.44
C GLN A 127 12.62 36.40 -17.29
N ILE A 128 13.19 37.42 -16.66
CA ILE A 128 14.62 37.59 -16.43
C ILE A 128 14.88 37.84 -14.95
N HIS A 129 15.89 37.16 -14.41
CA HIS A 129 16.36 37.32 -13.04
C HIS A 129 16.67 38.81 -12.73
N ASN A 130 16.45 39.27 -11.52
CA ASN A 130 16.71 40.67 -11.12
C ASN A 130 18.20 41.00 -10.85
N ASP A 131 19.01 39.97 -10.60
CA ASP A 131 20.48 40.01 -10.36
C ASP A 131 21.29 39.15 -11.35
N LEU A 132 21.27 39.48 -12.65
CA LEU A 132 22.20 38.86 -13.61
C LEU A 132 23.57 39.56 -13.62
N ILE A 133 24.65 38.79 -13.82
CA ILE A 133 26.00 39.32 -14.02
C ILE A 133 26.13 40.10 -15.33
N GLU A 134 27.02 41.10 -15.39
CA GLU A 134 27.15 42.00 -16.56
C GLU A 134 27.47 41.27 -17.88
N ASP A 135 28.21 40.16 -17.83
CA ASP A 135 28.60 39.35 -19.01
C ASP A 135 27.64 38.17 -19.31
N THR A 136 26.40 38.22 -18.81
CA THR A 136 25.42 37.15 -18.99
C THR A 136 24.95 37.00 -20.43
N ALA A 137 24.77 35.76 -20.89
CA ALA A 137 24.14 35.47 -22.18
C ALA A 137 22.66 35.07 -22.06
N THR A 138 22.07 35.13 -20.86
CA THR A 138 20.68 34.71 -20.61
C THR A 138 19.66 35.44 -21.48
N PRO A 139 19.68 36.78 -21.64
CA PRO A 139 18.72 37.48 -22.51
C PRO A 139 18.74 37.01 -23.97
N ILE A 140 19.93 36.66 -24.47
CA ILE A 140 20.16 36.15 -25.82
C ILE A 140 19.49 34.77 -25.96
N HIS A 141 19.71 33.91 -24.98
CA HIS A 141 19.14 32.55 -24.91
C HIS A 141 17.61 32.56 -24.91
N GLU A 142 17.02 33.32 -23.99
CA GLU A 142 15.56 33.37 -23.85
C GLU A 142 14.90 33.98 -25.09
N LEU A 143 15.52 35.00 -25.70
CA LEU A 143 15.00 35.53 -26.97
C LEU A 143 15.05 34.48 -28.08
N PHE A 144 16.11 33.68 -28.16
CA PHE A 144 16.22 32.65 -29.19
C PHE A 144 15.13 31.59 -29.07
N HIS A 145 14.72 31.20 -27.86
CA HIS A 145 13.57 30.31 -27.65
C HIS A 145 12.29 30.88 -28.28
N VAL A 146 12.04 32.19 -28.18
CA VAL A 146 10.90 32.84 -28.84
C VAL A 146 10.96 32.67 -30.37
N PHE A 147 12.14 32.84 -30.97
CA PHE A 147 12.34 32.59 -32.39
C PHE A 147 12.15 31.11 -32.74
N GLN A 148 12.66 30.17 -31.95
CA GLN A 148 12.50 28.73 -32.19
C GLN A 148 11.03 28.29 -32.12
N TYR A 149 10.30 28.71 -31.08
CA TYR A 149 8.87 28.43 -30.93
C TYR A 149 8.00 29.05 -32.02
N ASN A 150 8.51 30.07 -32.73
CA ASN A 150 7.81 30.65 -33.87
C ASN A 150 7.81 29.73 -35.11
N TYR A 151 8.65 28.69 -35.11
CA TYR A 151 8.72 27.67 -36.14
C TYR A 151 8.12 26.32 -35.69
N CYS A 152 8.51 25.80 -34.52
CA CYS A 152 8.05 24.49 -34.08
C CYS A 152 7.92 24.32 -32.55
N ASN A 153 7.14 23.34 -32.09
CA ASN A 153 6.93 23.00 -30.67
C ASN A 153 7.73 21.76 -30.18
N PHE A 154 8.78 21.36 -30.87
CA PHE A 154 9.68 20.29 -30.43
C PHE A 154 10.51 20.73 -29.22
N ASN A 155 10.23 20.23 -28.02
CA ASN A 155 10.92 20.56 -26.75
C ASN A 155 11.95 19.53 -26.29
N ASN A 156 12.58 18.82 -27.22
CA ASN A 156 13.64 17.88 -26.92
C ASN A 156 14.88 18.67 -26.47
N MET A 157 15.42 18.33 -25.29
CA MET A 157 16.39 19.20 -24.61
C MET A 157 17.66 19.43 -25.42
N TRP A 158 18.18 18.41 -26.10
CA TRP A 158 19.37 18.55 -26.93
C TRP A 158 19.15 19.58 -28.04
N PHE A 159 17.95 19.63 -28.63
CA PHE A 159 17.58 20.55 -29.70
C PHE A 159 17.28 21.94 -29.16
N MET A 160 16.34 22.08 -28.22
CA MET A 160 15.93 23.39 -27.71
C MET A 160 17.04 24.05 -26.91
N GLU A 161 17.51 23.39 -25.86
CA GLU A 161 18.52 23.97 -24.97
C GLU A 161 19.89 24.04 -25.65
N GLY A 162 20.26 23.02 -26.43
CA GLY A 162 21.55 23.00 -27.14
C GLY A 162 21.65 24.08 -28.21
N LEU A 163 20.61 24.28 -29.03
CA LEU A 163 20.64 25.29 -30.09
C LEU A 163 20.50 26.72 -29.53
N ALA A 164 19.68 26.93 -28.49
CA ALA A 164 19.60 28.21 -27.79
C ALA A 164 20.88 28.53 -27.01
N ARG A 165 21.62 27.52 -26.53
CA ARG A 165 22.92 27.70 -25.91
C ARG A 165 23.99 28.02 -26.95
N TRP A 166 23.96 27.34 -28.10
CA TRP A 166 24.80 27.66 -29.25
C TRP A 166 24.64 29.12 -29.71
N SER A 167 23.41 29.64 -29.79
CA SER A 167 23.13 31.00 -30.29
C SER A 167 23.78 32.11 -29.44
N GLN A 168 24.04 31.84 -28.15
CA GLN A 168 24.77 32.74 -27.25
C GLN A 168 26.19 33.04 -27.77
N ASN A 169 26.81 32.07 -28.44
CA ASN A 169 28.17 32.19 -28.97
C ASN A 169 28.29 33.15 -30.16
N LEU A 170 27.17 33.59 -30.75
CA LEU A 170 27.16 34.61 -31.79
C LEU A 170 27.51 36.01 -31.25
N ILE A 171 27.41 36.20 -29.93
CA ILE A 171 27.65 37.46 -29.24
C ILE A 171 28.76 37.30 -28.20
N HIS A 172 28.72 36.24 -27.37
CA HIS A 172 29.72 35.97 -26.34
C HIS A 172 30.69 34.87 -26.76
N LYS A 173 31.95 35.21 -27.03
CA LYS A 173 32.98 34.22 -27.38
C LYS A 173 33.38 33.39 -26.15
N ARG A 174 32.86 32.18 -26.03
CA ARG A 174 33.30 31.19 -25.01
C ARG A 174 34.47 30.34 -25.50
N GLN A 175 35.21 29.79 -24.55
CA GLN A 175 36.35 28.89 -24.79
C GLN A 175 35.91 27.65 -25.60
N MET A 176 36.72 27.24 -26.57
CA MET A 176 36.43 26.08 -27.42
C MET A 176 36.73 24.78 -26.69
N LYS A 177 35.74 23.90 -26.60
CA LYS A 177 35.94 22.47 -26.38
C LYS A 177 35.80 21.79 -27.75
N ASP A 178 36.81 21.03 -28.16
CA ASP A 178 36.76 20.25 -29.39
C ASP A 178 35.89 19.01 -29.16
N GLU A 179 34.80 18.90 -29.93
CA GLU A 179 33.93 17.73 -29.98
C GLU A 179 33.82 17.27 -31.43
N ILE A 180 33.71 15.96 -31.63
CA ILE A 180 33.42 15.34 -32.92
C ILE A 180 31.91 15.10 -33.08
N LEU A 181 31.40 15.13 -34.31
CA LEU A 181 30.04 14.70 -34.60
C LEU A 181 29.89 13.20 -34.30
N PRO A 182 28.72 12.73 -33.85
CA PRO A 182 28.47 11.30 -33.66
C PRO A 182 28.85 10.48 -34.90
N GLN A 183 29.67 9.45 -34.70
CA GLN A 183 30.12 8.53 -35.75
C GLN A 183 29.43 7.16 -35.63
N THR A 184 28.66 6.92 -34.57
CA THR A 184 27.86 5.69 -34.34
C THR A 184 26.45 6.02 -33.85
N ILE A 185 25.54 5.05 -33.95
CA ILE A 185 24.16 5.19 -33.47
C ILE A 185 24.12 5.38 -31.95
N GLU A 186 25.00 4.70 -31.21
CA GLU A 186 25.11 4.80 -29.75
C GLU A 186 25.60 6.19 -29.30
N GLU A 187 26.52 6.79 -30.05
CA GLU A 187 26.95 8.18 -29.83
C GLU A 187 25.83 9.17 -30.13
N LEU A 188 25.00 8.91 -31.14
CA LEU A 188 23.81 9.69 -31.44
C LEU A 188 22.76 9.55 -30.32
N ASP A 189 22.50 8.33 -29.83
CA ASP A 189 21.62 8.10 -28.66
C ASP A 189 22.10 8.91 -27.44
N SER A 190 23.41 8.93 -27.21
CA SER A 190 24.02 9.73 -26.13
C SER A 190 23.81 11.24 -26.32
N LEU A 191 23.95 11.75 -27.55
CA LEU A 191 23.67 13.15 -27.89
C LEU A 191 22.21 13.53 -27.60
N LEU A 192 21.25 12.70 -28.00
CA LEU A 192 19.82 12.99 -27.90
C LEU A 192 19.31 13.08 -26.45
N LEU A 193 20.09 12.58 -25.48
CA LEU A 193 19.81 12.67 -24.03
C LEU A 193 20.39 13.94 -23.38
N ARG A 194 21.21 14.72 -24.09
CA ARG A 194 21.86 15.92 -23.54
C ARG A 194 20.90 17.10 -23.43
N ALA A 195 21.28 18.10 -22.63
CA ALA A 195 20.61 19.40 -22.54
C ALA A 195 21.54 20.52 -23.05
N HIS A 196 22.01 21.43 -22.19
CA HIS A 196 22.86 22.56 -22.61
C HIS A 196 24.19 22.14 -23.28
N ASP A 197 24.78 21.01 -22.87
CA ASP A 197 26.03 20.50 -23.45
C ASP A 197 25.87 20.02 -24.91
N ALA A 198 24.66 19.94 -25.45
CA ALA A 198 24.46 19.77 -26.89
C ALA A 198 24.92 20.99 -27.71
N GLU A 199 25.27 22.12 -27.09
CA GLU A 199 25.83 23.27 -27.81
C GLU A 199 27.11 22.92 -28.58
N TYR A 200 27.95 22.06 -28.02
CA TYR A 200 29.23 21.67 -28.62
C TYR A 200 29.02 20.90 -29.93
N PHE A 201 28.01 20.02 -29.96
CA PHE A 201 27.52 19.39 -31.18
C PHE A 201 27.10 20.42 -32.23
N PHE A 202 26.22 21.38 -31.89
CA PHE A 202 25.78 22.39 -32.88
C PHE A 202 26.92 23.29 -33.37
N ARG A 203 27.88 23.64 -32.49
CA ARG A 203 29.09 24.40 -32.89
C ARG A 203 29.89 23.62 -33.93
N LYS A 204 30.11 22.32 -33.69
CA LYS A 204 30.83 21.43 -34.61
C LYS A 204 30.05 21.20 -35.90
N LEU A 205 28.74 21.02 -35.83
CA LEU A 205 27.86 20.84 -36.97
C LEU A 205 27.91 22.05 -37.90
N PHE A 206 27.75 23.24 -37.34
CA PHE A 206 27.73 24.49 -38.09
C PHE A 206 29.12 24.95 -38.56
N PHE A 207 30.21 24.41 -38.02
CA PHE A 207 31.55 24.59 -38.58
C PHE A 207 31.64 24.07 -40.03
N TYR A 208 30.83 23.06 -40.38
CA TYR A 208 30.79 22.51 -41.73
C TYR A 208 29.88 23.27 -42.70
N VAL A 209 29.28 24.39 -42.27
CA VAL A 209 28.29 25.14 -43.05
C VAL A 209 28.87 26.48 -43.48
N ASP A 210 28.93 26.72 -44.79
CA ASP A 210 29.53 27.93 -45.36
C ASP A 210 28.58 29.15 -45.28
N ASP A 211 27.28 28.96 -45.55
CA ASP A 211 26.23 29.97 -45.31
C ASP A 211 25.36 29.60 -44.10
N LEU A 212 25.88 29.96 -42.92
CA LEU A 212 25.22 29.71 -41.64
C LEU A 212 23.83 30.35 -41.52
N SER A 213 23.62 31.51 -42.15
CA SER A 213 22.36 32.25 -42.08
C SER A 213 21.24 31.49 -42.79
N SER A 214 21.49 31.12 -44.05
CA SER A 214 20.55 30.34 -44.84
C SER A 214 20.29 28.96 -44.21
N PHE A 215 21.34 28.30 -43.72
CA PHE A 215 21.22 26.97 -43.13
C PHE A 215 20.31 26.93 -41.91
N ILE A 216 20.50 27.81 -40.93
CA ILE A 216 19.68 27.79 -39.69
C ILE A 216 18.23 28.12 -40.00
N LYS A 217 18.00 29.10 -40.89
CA LYS A 217 16.65 29.44 -41.33
C LYS A 217 15.97 28.23 -41.97
N ASN A 218 16.65 27.53 -42.88
CA ASN A 218 16.12 26.35 -43.55
C ASN A 218 15.94 25.18 -42.58
N PHE A 219 16.83 25.01 -41.59
CA PHE A 219 16.68 23.98 -40.56
C PHE A 219 15.42 24.18 -39.74
N LEU A 220 15.16 25.40 -39.26
CA LEU A 220 13.94 25.70 -38.50
C LEU A 220 12.67 25.62 -39.38
N LEU A 221 12.73 26.02 -40.65
CA LEU A 221 11.64 25.82 -41.61
C LEU A 221 11.35 24.34 -41.85
N ASN A 222 12.40 23.52 -42.01
CA ASN A 222 12.23 22.08 -42.15
C ASN A 222 11.64 21.48 -40.87
N CYS A 223 12.05 21.91 -39.66
CA CYS A 223 11.39 21.48 -38.43
C CYS A 223 9.90 21.84 -38.38
N GLU A 224 9.51 23.02 -38.87
CA GLU A 224 8.09 23.41 -39.00
C GLU A 224 7.33 22.49 -39.97
N LEU A 225 7.95 22.13 -41.11
CA LEU A 225 7.35 21.21 -42.09
C LEU A 225 7.22 19.80 -41.51
N GLU A 226 8.24 19.29 -40.84
CA GLU A 226 8.21 18.00 -40.16
C GLU A 226 7.17 17.95 -39.04
N GLU A 227 6.98 19.04 -38.28
CA GLU A 227 5.90 19.12 -37.28
C GLU A 227 4.53 19.05 -37.95
N LYS A 228 4.33 19.76 -39.08
CA LYS A 228 3.07 19.70 -39.84
C LYS A 228 2.82 18.29 -40.40
N GLU A 229 3.86 17.63 -40.90
CA GLU A 229 3.81 16.25 -41.38
C GLU A 229 3.44 15.30 -40.23
N LEU A 230 4.12 15.40 -39.08
CA LEU A 230 3.81 14.63 -37.88
C LEU A 230 2.38 14.84 -37.37
N LEU A 231 1.90 16.09 -37.31
CA LEU A 231 0.53 16.41 -36.90
C LEU A 231 -0.49 15.82 -37.89
N ALA A 232 -0.20 15.86 -39.19
CA ALA A 232 -1.04 15.28 -40.22
C ALA A 232 -1.06 13.74 -40.15
N GLU A 233 0.09 13.11 -39.96
CA GLU A 233 0.22 11.66 -39.78
C GLU A 233 -0.53 11.16 -38.54
N LEU A 234 -0.40 11.88 -37.41
CA LEU A 234 -1.05 11.52 -36.16
C LEU A 234 -2.52 11.94 -36.08
N LYS A 235 -3.00 12.79 -37.00
CA LYS A 235 -4.36 13.39 -36.98
C LYS A 235 -4.69 14.09 -35.65
N ILE A 236 -3.71 14.76 -35.05
CA ILE A 236 -3.88 15.52 -33.80
C ILE A 236 -3.64 17.02 -34.03
N GLU A 237 -4.24 17.88 -33.20
CA GLU A 237 -4.04 19.33 -33.30
C GLU A 237 -2.76 19.81 -32.62
N LYS A 238 -2.19 19.03 -31.68
CA LYS A 238 -1.00 19.40 -30.90
C LYS A 238 -0.15 18.17 -30.57
N ILE A 239 1.17 18.30 -30.72
CA ILE A 239 2.12 17.26 -30.33
C ILE A 239 2.47 17.30 -28.83
N GLN A 240 2.84 16.15 -28.26
CA GLN A 240 3.48 16.10 -26.95
C GLN A 240 4.90 16.68 -27.06
N LYS A 241 5.10 17.89 -26.51
CA LYS A 241 6.31 18.70 -26.74
C LYS A 241 7.63 17.97 -26.43
N LYS A 242 7.66 17.05 -25.45
CA LYS A 242 8.89 16.34 -25.02
C LYS A 242 8.98 14.89 -25.50
N SER A 243 8.19 14.50 -26.49
CA SER A 243 8.19 13.12 -26.98
C SER A 243 9.54 12.75 -27.61
N ILE A 244 10.00 11.53 -27.37
CA ILE A 244 11.22 10.99 -27.99
C ILE A 244 11.06 10.93 -29.52
N ILE A 245 9.83 10.72 -30.02
CA ILE A 245 9.55 10.64 -31.46
C ILE A 245 9.92 11.93 -32.20
N ASN A 246 9.81 13.09 -31.53
CA ASN A 246 10.17 14.38 -32.11
C ASN A 246 11.65 14.44 -32.52
N ASN A 247 12.53 13.64 -31.90
CA ASN A 247 13.93 13.54 -32.31
C ASN A 247 14.04 13.07 -33.76
N LEU A 248 13.16 12.17 -34.23
CA LEU A 248 13.18 11.67 -35.61
C LEU A 248 12.90 12.80 -36.60
N TYR A 249 11.88 13.59 -36.31
CA TYR A 249 11.46 14.72 -37.13
C TYR A 249 12.50 15.84 -37.13
N VAL A 250 13.09 16.16 -35.97
CA VAL A 250 14.20 17.13 -35.90
C VAL A 250 15.42 16.65 -36.68
N LEU A 251 15.76 15.35 -36.60
CA LEU A 251 16.88 14.78 -37.34
C LEU A 251 16.60 14.69 -38.85
N ASN A 252 15.36 14.41 -39.25
CA ASN A 252 14.94 14.41 -40.66
C ASN A 252 14.96 15.82 -41.25
N ALA A 253 14.49 16.82 -40.49
CA ALA A 253 14.67 18.23 -40.84
C ALA A 253 16.14 18.58 -41.05
N LEU A 254 17.03 18.02 -40.23
CA LEU A 254 18.46 18.25 -40.35
C LEU A 254 19.02 17.63 -41.65
N LEU A 255 18.66 16.38 -41.99
CA LEU A 255 19.02 15.74 -43.26
C LEU A 255 18.57 16.59 -44.46
N LYS A 256 17.28 16.96 -44.52
CA LYS A 256 16.70 17.80 -45.58
C LYS A 256 17.44 19.13 -45.74
N THR A 257 17.96 19.68 -44.64
CA THR A 257 18.72 20.93 -44.67
C THR A 257 20.11 20.74 -45.30
N PHE A 258 20.74 19.58 -45.09
CA PHE A 258 22.07 19.26 -45.63
C PHE A 258 22.07 18.82 -47.10
N GLU A 259 20.92 18.42 -47.67
CA GLU A 259 20.81 18.06 -49.10
C GLU A 259 21.34 19.15 -50.05
N ASN A 260 21.25 20.41 -49.63
CA ASN A 260 21.65 21.58 -50.42
C ASN A 260 23.04 22.15 -50.03
N VAL A 261 23.82 21.42 -49.23
CA VAL A 261 25.15 21.86 -48.75
C VAL A 261 26.27 21.07 -49.45
N ASP A 262 27.32 21.74 -49.93
CA ASP A 262 28.47 21.05 -50.54
C ASP A 262 29.37 20.39 -49.47
N LEU A 263 29.41 19.06 -49.50
CA LEU A 263 30.15 18.21 -48.55
C LEU A 263 31.32 17.44 -49.19
N LYS A 264 31.69 17.71 -50.44
CA LYS A 264 32.62 16.87 -51.25
C LYS A 264 33.94 16.49 -50.55
N ASN A 265 34.42 17.30 -49.60
CA ASN A 265 35.67 17.06 -48.86
C ASN A 265 35.53 16.96 -47.32
N LYS A 266 34.31 16.82 -46.77
CA LYS A 266 34.07 16.80 -45.32
C LYS A 266 33.68 15.37 -44.88
N LYS A 267 34.65 14.55 -44.41
CA LYS A 267 34.41 13.11 -44.06
C LYS A 267 33.52 12.95 -42.81
N GLU A 268 33.80 13.70 -41.76
CA GLU A 268 33.14 13.57 -40.45
C GLU A 268 31.62 13.82 -40.51
N ILE A 269 31.19 14.87 -41.24
CA ILE A 269 29.77 15.21 -41.43
C ILE A 269 29.05 14.18 -42.31
N ARG A 270 29.71 13.58 -43.31
CA ARG A 270 29.10 12.54 -44.14
C ARG A 270 28.76 11.30 -43.32
N VAL A 271 29.69 10.84 -42.50
CA VAL A 271 29.45 9.70 -41.59
C VAL A 271 28.32 10.05 -40.60
N PHE A 272 28.28 11.28 -40.09
CA PHE A 272 27.18 11.70 -39.21
C PHE A 272 25.81 11.67 -39.90
N LEU A 273 25.71 12.15 -41.16
CA LEU A 273 24.45 12.09 -41.92
C LEU A 273 24.02 10.64 -42.18
N GLU A 274 24.96 9.74 -42.51
CA GLU A 274 24.69 8.29 -42.63
C GLU A 274 24.18 7.70 -41.30
N VAL A 275 24.77 8.09 -40.17
CA VAL A 275 24.32 7.67 -38.83
C VAL A 275 22.90 8.16 -38.54
N ILE A 276 22.54 9.38 -38.96
CA ILE A 276 21.17 9.89 -38.84
C ILE A 276 20.21 9.06 -39.68
N GLU A 277 20.53 8.79 -40.94
CA GLU A 277 19.70 7.95 -41.81
C GLU A 277 19.50 6.55 -41.21
N LEU A 278 20.57 5.92 -40.73
CA LEU A 278 20.51 4.62 -40.06
C LEU A 278 19.68 4.67 -38.76
N TYR A 279 19.79 5.75 -37.99
CA TYR A 279 18.98 5.97 -36.79
C TYR A 279 17.50 6.10 -37.14
N ILE A 280 17.15 6.93 -38.12
CA ILE A 280 15.77 7.10 -38.59
C ILE A 280 15.23 5.77 -39.10
N ILE A 281 16.00 5.00 -39.87
CA ILE A 281 15.62 3.64 -40.30
C ILE A 281 15.43 2.70 -39.10
N ARG A 282 16.32 2.74 -38.11
CA ARG A 282 16.24 1.91 -36.89
C ARG A 282 14.98 2.20 -36.10
N GLU A 283 14.66 3.47 -35.88
CA GLU A 283 13.52 3.90 -35.07
C GLU A 283 12.19 3.85 -35.82
N SER A 284 12.15 4.20 -37.11
CA SER A 284 10.95 4.06 -37.96
C SER A 284 10.52 2.59 -38.10
N LYS A 285 11.46 1.64 -38.03
CA LYS A 285 11.17 0.20 -37.96
C LYS A 285 10.55 -0.24 -36.63
N LYS A 286 10.57 0.58 -35.56
CA LYS A 286 10.06 0.17 -34.25
C LYS A 286 8.53 0.25 -34.12
N ASN A 287 7.79 0.98 -34.97
CA ASN A 287 6.31 1.04 -34.99
C ASN A 287 5.65 1.07 -33.59
N VAL A 288 6.13 1.98 -32.73
CA VAL A 288 5.69 2.15 -31.33
C VAL A 288 4.96 3.47 -31.17
N LEU A 289 3.78 3.44 -30.56
CA LEU A 289 3.07 4.63 -30.07
C LEU A 289 3.04 4.65 -28.54
N HIS A 290 3.09 5.82 -27.92
CA HIS A 290 2.97 5.92 -26.46
C HIS A 290 1.53 5.65 -26.01
N ASN A 291 0.55 6.41 -26.48
CA ASN A 291 -0.87 6.10 -26.30
C ASN A 291 -1.55 6.21 -27.67
N LEU A 292 -2.68 5.52 -27.85
CA LEU A 292 -3.50 5.64 -29.06
C LEU A 292 -4.96 5.74 -28.67
N GLU A 293 -5.61 6.85 -29.01
CA GLU A 293 -7.05 7.05 -28.86
C GLU A 293 -7.70 7.03 -30.26
N VAL A 294 -8.78 6.26 -30.41
CA VAL A 294 -9.45 6.02 -31.70
C VAL A 294 -10.91 6.39 -31.58
N GLU A 295 -11.25 7.57 -32.07
CA GLU A 295 -12.62 8.09 -32.15
C GLU A 295 -13.24 7.87 -33.55
N THR A 296 -12.41 7.82 -34.59
CA THR A 296 -12.82 7.48 -35.96
C THR A 296 -12.02 6.29 -36.47
N TYR A 297 -12.70 5.15 -36.70
CA TYR A 297 -12.06 3.92 -37.15
C TYR A 297 -12.01 3.85 -38.68
N HIS A 298 -10.80 3.76 -39.24
CA HIS A 298 -10.57 3.44 -40.64
C HIS A 298 -9.85 2.10 -40.75
N TYR A 299 -10.45 1.17 -41.49
CA TYR A 299 -9.88 -0.15 -41.78
C TYR A 299 -8.49 0.01 -42.41
N ASN A 300 -7.50 -0.76 -41.95
CA ASN A 300 -6.07 -0.75 -42.31
C ASN A 300 -5.18 0.42 -41.81
N SER A 301 -5.71 1.47 -41.18
CA SER A 301 -4.87 2.61 -40.72
C SER A 301 -3.83 2.24 -39.65
N TYR A 302 -3.97 1.07 -39.02
CA TYR A 302 -3.17 0.65 -37.87
C TYR A 302 -2.42 -0.67 -38.11
N ASP A 303 -2.43 -1.19 -39.35
CA ASP A 303 -1.88 -2.51 -39.68
C ASP A 303 -0.35 -2.58 -39.65
N ASN A 304 0.32 -1.43 -39.54
CA ASN A 304 1.77 -1.38 -39.34
C ASN A 304 2.15 -1.31 -37.85
N LEU A 305 1.22 -1.05 -36.93
CA LEU A 305 1.53 -0.92 -35.51
C LEU A 305 1.82 -2.30 -34.88
N HIS A 306 2.95 -2.37 -34.16
CA HIS A 306 3.37 -3.59 -33.48
C HIS A 306 3.35 -3.46 -31.95
N MET A 307 3.55 -2.26 -31.40
CA MET A 307 3.57 -2.04 -29.96
C MET A 307 2.94 -0.70 -29.57
N ILE A 308 2.28 -0.68 -28.42
CA ILE A 308 1.82 0.53 -27.74
C ILE A 308 2.41 0.52 -26.31
N GLU A 309 3.18 1.55 -25.94
CA GLU A 309 3.87 1.65 -24.64
C GLU A 309 2.95 2.02 -23.47
N GLY A 310 1.78 2.54 -23.76
CA GLY A 310 0.76 2.94 -22.80
C GLY A 310 -0.60 2.36 -23.18
N ASP A 311 -1.62 3.20 -23.20
CA ASP A 311 -3.01 2.77 -23.37
C ASP A 311 -3.45 2.82 -24.84
N LEU A 312 -4.26 1.83 -25.24
CA LEU A 312 -5.06 1.85 -26.47
C LEU A 312 -6.52 2.05 -26.08
N ILE A 313 -7.10 3.19 -26.45
CA ILE A 313 -8.47 3.57 -26.14
C ILE A 313 -9.28 3.65 -27.44
N ILE A 314 -10.36 2.88 -27.53
CA ILE A 314 -11.29 2.88 -28.66
C ILE A 314 -12.67 3.22 -28.10
N SER A 315 -13.14 4.44 -28.34
CA SER A 315 -14.40 4.93 -27.78
C SER A 315 -15.20 5.79 -28.75
N ASP A 316 -16.52 5.84 -28.50
CA ASP A 316 -17.47 6.68 -29.22
C ASP A 316 -17.48 6.49 -30.75
N THR A 317 -17.12 5.30 -31.23
CA THR A 317 -17.12 4.99 -32.66
C THR A 317 -18.49 4.49 -33.14
N ASN A 318 -18.77 4.71 -34.43
CA ASN A 318 -19.95 4.14 -35.11
C ASN A 318 -19.69 2.74 -35.70
N LEU A 319 -18.65 2.06 -35.21
CA LEU A 319 -18.19 0.79 -35.75
C LEU A 319 -19.07 -0.36 -35.28
N LYS A 320 -19.53 -1.20 -36.22
CA LYS A 320 -20.25 -2.44 -35.89
C LYS A 320 -19.33 -3.61 -35.56
N ILE A 321 -18.17 -3.70 -36.22
CA ILE A 321 -17.22 -4.80 -36.07
C ILE A 321 -15.81 -4.22 -35.94
N LEU A 322 -15.10 -4.55 -34.87
CA LEU A 322 -13.70 -4.17 -34.66
C LEU A 322 -12.78 -5.32 -35.07
N ASP A 323 -12.24 -5.27 -36.29
CA ASP A 323 -11.46 -6.35 -36.91
C ASP A 323 -10.01 -5.97 -37.30
N GLY A 324 -9.52 -4.82 -36.83
CA GLY A 324 -8.14 -4.33 -37.04
C GLY A 324 -7.17 -4.60 -35.89
N PHE A 325 -6.04 -3.88 -35.86
CA PHE A 325 -4.96 -4.02 -34.87
C PHE A 325 -4.32 -5.42 -34.84
N ASN A 326 -4.41 -6.16 -35.94
CA ASN A 326 -4.04 -7.57 -35.99
C ASN A 326 -2.54 -7.82 -35.85
N ARG A 327 -1.71 -6.80 -36.08
CA ARG A 327 -0.25 -6.89 -35.96
C ARG A 327 0.31 -6.39 -34.63
N ILE A 328 -0.54 -5.83 -33.75
CA ILE A 328 -0.12 -5.40 -32.42
C ILE A 328 0.22 -6.64 -31.59
N LYS A 329 1.45 -6.69 -31.11
CA LYS A 329 1.96 -7.73 -30.21
C LYS A 329 1.89 -7.30 -28.75
N GLN A 330 2.04 -6.03 -28.45
CA GLN A 330 2.16 -5.55 -27.08
C GLN A 330 1.41 -4.25 -26.85
N ILE A 331 0.65 -4.21 -25.75
CA ILE A 331 0.05 -3.01 -25.16
C ILE A 331 0.52 -2.95 -23.70
N SER A 332 1.51 -2.12 -23.40
CA SER A 332 2.12 -2.08 -22.06
C SER A 332 1.18 -1.51 -20.98
N GLY A 333 0.16 -0.74 -21.38
CA GLY A 333 -0.91 -0.23 -20.53
C GLY A 333 -2.23 -1.00 -20.69
N THR A 334 -3.30 -0.24 -20.91
CA THR A 334 -4.68 -0.70 -20.92
C THR A 334 -5.22 -0.78 -22.35
N LEU A 335 -5.75 -1.93 -22.74
CA LEU A 335 -6.66 -2.03 -23.88
C LEU A 335 -8.06 -1.66 -23.41
N LYS A 336 -8.51 -0.44 -23.71
CA LYS A 336 -9.82 0.09 -23.36
C LYS A 336 -10.71 0.20 -24.60
N ILE A 337 -11.85 -0.48 -24.60
CA ILE A 337 -12.89 -0.40 -25.63
C ILE A 337 -14.19 -0.02 -24.94
N SER A 338 -14.60 1.25 -25.04
CA SER A 338 -15.78 1.72 -24.31
C SER A 338 -16.73 2.58 -25.12
N ASP A 339 -18.01 2.61 -24.72
CA ASP A 339 -19.01 3.56 -25.22
C ASP A 339 -19.33 3.43 -26.73
N ASN A 340 -18.99 2.29 -27.36
CA ASN A 340 -19.34 2.01 -28.77
C ASN A 340 -20.71 1.33 -28.85
N LYS A 341 -21.78 2.14 -28.81
CA LYS A 341 -23.18 1.64 -28.66
C LYS A 341 -23.63 0.67 -29.76
N VAL A 342 -23.11 0.81 -30.97
CA VAL A 342 -23.46 -0.02 -32.13
C VAL A 342 -22.47 -1.16 -32.41
N LEU A 343 -21.40 -1.29 -31.61
CA LEU A 343 -20.41 -2.35 -31.76
C LEU A 343 -21.02 -3.70 -31.40
N GLU A 344 -21.11 -4.59 -32.37
CA GLU A 344 -21.67 -5.93 -32.27
C GLU A 344 -20.57 -6.98 -32.01
N GLU A 345 -19.36 -6.79 -32.57
CA GLU A 345 -18.29 -7.79 -32.50
C GLU A 345 -16.87 -7.18 -32.37
N ILE A 346 -15.99 -7.88 -31.61
CA ILE A 346 -14.56 -7.58 -31.52
C ILE A 346 -13.75 -8.78 -32.04
N ASN A 347 -13.17 -8.63 -33.23
CA ASN A 347 -12.46 -9.65 -34.00
C ASN A 347 -11.03 -9.21 -34.44
N GLY A 348 -10.39 -8.33 -33.68
CA GLY A 348 -9.03 -7.85 -33.91
C GLY A 348 -7.93 -8.57 -33.11
N PHE A 349 -6.78 -7.91 -32.92
CA PHE A 349 -5.72 -8.28 -31.94
C PHE A 349 -5.15 -9.70 -32.05
N HIS A 350 -5.19 -10.31 -33.24
CA HIS A 350 -4.78 -11.71 -33.44
C HIS A 350 -3.31 -12.02 -33.10
N SER A 351 -2.42 -11.03 -33.11
CA SER A 351 -1.01 -11.17 -32.73
C SER A 351 -0.70 -10.67 -31.32
N LEU A 352 -1.70 -10.28 -30.52
CA LEU A 352 -1.44 -9.77 -29.17
C LEU A 352 -0.80 -10.87 -28.31
N GLU A 353 0.29 -10.51 -27.65
CA GLU A 353 1.14 -11.36 -26.81
C GLU A 353 1.27 -10.79 -25.39
N TYR A 354 1.13 -9.47 -25.22
CA TYR A 354 1.13 -8.82 -23.90
C TYR A 354 0.11 -7.70 -23.81
N VAL A 355 -0.66 -7.69 -22.71
CA VAL A 355 -1.46 -6.54 -22.29
C VAL A 355 -1.54 -6.50 -20.76
N LYS A 356 -1.35 -5.32 -20.16
CA LYS A 356 -1.38 -5.18 -18.69
C LYS A 356 -2.82 -5.16 -18.15
N ASN A 357 -3.70 -4.34 -18.73
CA ASN A 357 -5.11 -4.26 -18.33
C ASN A 357 -6.04 -4.40 -19.55
N ILE A 358 -7.20 -5.03 -19.36
CA ILE A 358 -8.25 -5.09 -20.39
C ILE A 358 -9.52 -4.47 -19.82
N GLU A 359 -10.05 -3.44 -20.48
CA GLU A 359 -11.31 -2.78 -20.13
C GLU A 359 -12.27 -2.75 -21.34
N ILE A 360 -13.38 -3.48 -21.29
CA ILE A 360 -14.41 -3.50 -22.35
C ILE A 360 -15.74 -3.13 -21.71
N THR A 361 -16.18 -1.88 -21.86
CA THR A 361 -17.33 -1.37 -21.08
C THR A 361 -18.33 -0.55 -21.88
N HIS A 362 -19.61 -0.63 -21.52
CA HIS A 362 -20.66 0.20 -22.14
C HIS A 362 -20.83 0.02 -23.67
N ASN A 363 -20.51 -1.16 -24.21
CA ASN A 363 -20.78 -1.50 -25.61
C ASN A 363 -22.10 -2.29 -25.67
N GLU A 364 -23.24 -1.58 -25.65
CA GLU A 364 -24.56 -2.19 -25.41
C GLU A 364 -24.98 -3.24 -26.44
N SER A 365 -24.51 -3.12 -27.68
CA SER A 365 -24.80 -4.06 -28.77
C SER A 365 -23.81 -5.24 -28.86
N LEU A 366 -22.75 -5.25 -28.04
CA LEU A 366 -21.66 -6.22 -28.16
C LEU A 366 -22.14 -7.63 -27.81
N GLU A 367 -22.08 -8.52 -28.79
CA GLU A 367 -22.51 -9.92 -28.67
C GLU A 367 -21.32 -10.87 -28.56
N ASN A 368 -20.22 -10.58 -29.27
CA ASN A 368 -19.08 -11.48 -29.38
C ASN A 368 -17.72 -10.80 -29.25
N ILE A 369 -16.80 -11.45 -28.54
CA ILE A 369 -15.38 -11.07 -28.45
C ILE A 369 -14.56 -12.29 -28.85
N TYR A 370 -14.09 -12.32 -30.10
CA TYR A 370 -13.26 -13.41 -30.62
C TYR A 370 -11.77 -13.11 -30.52
N ALA A 371 -11.43 -11.81 -30.61
CA ALA A 371 -10.07 -11.27 -30.69
C ALA A 371 -9.07 -11.88 -29.69
N LEU A 372 -9.49 -12.04 -28.43
CA LEU A 372 -8.58 -12.40 -27.33
C LEU A 372 -8.46 -13.91 -27.10
N SER A 373 -9.19 -14.73 -27.87
CA SER A 373 -9.20 -16.19 -27.66
C SER A 373 -7.80 -16.80 -27.86
N LYS A 374 -7.09 -16.38 -28.90
CA LYS A 374 -5.71 -16.85 -29.16
C LYS A 374 -4.72 -16.37 -28.11
N PHE A 375 -4.93 -15.17 -27.58
CA PHE A 375 -4.11 -14.59 -26.53
C PHE A 375 -4.19 -15.44 -25.25
N PHE A 376 -5.39 -15.73 -24.73
CA PHE A 376 -5.54 -16.49 -23.48
C PHE A 376 -5.20 -17.98 -23.59
N LEU A 377 -5.25 -18.57 -24.80
CA LEU A 377 -4.74 -19.92 -25.02
C LEU A 377 -3.22 -20.03 -24.84
N LYS A 378 -2.47 -18.94 -25.03
CA LYS A 378 -1.02 -18.88 -24.85
C LYS A 378 -0.62 -18.26 -23.52
N ILE A 379 -1.28 -17.17 -23.16
CA ILE A 379 -0.97 -16.31 -22.02
C ILE A 379 -1.97 -16.61 -20.90
N LYS A 380 -1.51 -17.40 -19.94
CA LYS A 380 -2.32 -17.90 -18.83
C LYS A 380 -2.53 -16.88 -17.70
N ARG A 381 -1.97 -15.67 -17.82
CA ARG A 381 -1.99 -14.65 -16.77
C ARG A 381 -2.07 -13.24 -17.34
N ILE A 382 -2.82 -12.37 -16.67
CA ILE A 382 -2.78 -10.92 -16.85
C ILE A 382 -2.13 -10.28 -15.63
N ASP A 383 -1.23 -9.31 -15.82
CA ASP A 383 -0.53 -8.62 -14.73
C ASP A 383 -1.41 -7.63 -13.96
N GLY A 384 -2.39 -7.02 -14.65
CA GLY A 384 -3.33 -6.07 -14.08
C GLY A 384 -4.73 -6.64 -13.90
N TYR A 385 -5.74 -5.83 -14.22
CA TYR A 385 -7.15 -6.21 -14.10
C TYR A 385 -7.78 -6.54 -15.45
N ILE A 386 -8.86 -7.32 -15.40
CA ILE A 386 -9.79 -7.50 -16.51
C ILE A 386 -11.14 -6.94 -16.07
N LYS A 387 -11.68 -5.99 -16.83
CA LYS A 387 -12.98 -5.36 -16.57
C LYS A 387 -13.82 -5.39 -17.83
N ILE A 388 -14.76 -6.32 -17.89
CA ILE A 388 -15.76 -6.41 -18.96
C ILE A 388 -17.10 -6.17 -18.30
N THR A 389 -17.68 -4.98 -18.46
CA THR A 389 -18.89 -4.61 -17.70
C THR A 389 -19.83 -3.74 -18.51
N SER A 390 -21.14 -3.85 -18.28
CA SER A 390 -22.15 -3.04 -18.98
C SER A 390 -22.26 -3.31 -20.48
N ASN A 391 -21.96 -4.54 -20.94
CA ASN A 391 -22.16 -4.97 -22.34
C ASN A 391 -23.41 -5.87 -22.41
N LYS A 392 -24.61 -5.28 -22.38
CA LYS A 392 -25.90 -5.95 -22.08
C LYS A 392 -26.27 -7.16 -22.96
N LYS A 393 -25.66 -7.28 -24.14
CA LYS A 393 -25.89 -8.39 -25.08
C LYS A 393 -24.83 -9.50 -25.01
N LEU A 394 -23.73 -9.30 -24.29
CA LEU A 394 -22.61 -10.24 -24.23
C LEU A 394 -22.99 -11.46 -23.38
N ARG A 395 -23.16 -12.62 -24.01
CA ARG A 395 -23.63 -13.85 -23.34
C ARG A 395 -22.51 -14.81 -22.92
N SER A 396 -21.30 -14.64 -23.47
CA SER A 396 -20.20 -15.58 -23.34
C SER A 396 -18.86 -14.88 -23.12
N ILE A 397 -17.99 -15.53 -22.34
CA ILE A 397 -16.59 -15.16 -22.10
C ILE A 397 -15.63 -16.27 -22.51
N ALA A 398 -16.05 -17.15 -23.44
CA ALA A 398 -15.26 -18.32 -23.85
C ALA A 398 -13.86 -17.96 -24.39
N PHE A 399 -13.66 -16.71 -24.83
CA PHE A 399 -12.35 -16.20 -25.22
C PHE A 399 -11.33 -16.10 -24.07
N LEU A 400 -11.77 -16.12 -22.81
CA LEU A 400 -10.88 -16.17 -21.64
C LEU A 400 -10.29 -17.57 -21.40
N ARG A 401 -10.67 -18.58 -22.21
CA ARG A 401 -10.24 -19.96 -22.02
C ARG A 401 -8.71 -20.06 -22.01
N GLY A 402 -8.19 -20.47 -20.87
CA GLY A 402 -6.75 -20.58 -20.60
C GLY A 402 -6.23 -19.61 -19.55
N LEU A 403 -7.03 -18.61 -19.15
CA LEU A 403 -6.72 -17.73 -18.03
C LEU A 403 -6.68 -18.54 -16.71
N GLU A 404 -5.51 -18.57 -16.08
CA GLU A 404 -5.28 -19.22 -14.79
C GLU A 404 -5.18 -18.21 -13.63
N HIS A 405 -4.65 -17.01 -13.89
CA HIS A 405 -4.32 -16.02 -12.85
C HIS A 405 -4.55 -14.57 -13.31
N THR A 406 -5.09 -13.70 -12.43
CA THR A 406 -5.07 -12.24 -12.61
C THR A 406 -4.21 -11.56 -11.55
N GLY A 407 -3.43 -10.56 -11.93
CA GLY A 407 -2.62 -9.77 -11.00
C GLY A 407 -3.41 -8.71 -10.22
N SER A 408 -4.66 -8.46 -10.61
CA SER A 408 -5.65 -7.66 -9.87
C SER A 408 -7.06 -8.26 -10.00
N SER A 409 -8.10 -7.42 -10.08
CA SER A 409 -9.50 -7.84 -10.07
C SER A 409 -9.98 -8.37 -11.43
N LEU A 410 -10.97 -9.27 -11.38
CA LEU A 410 -11.73 -9.75 -12.54
C LEU A 410 -13.19 -9.31 -12.39
N TYR A 411 -13.58 -8.30 -13.16
CA TYR A 411 -14.92 -7.73 -13.16
C TYR A 411 -15.64 -8.15 -14.45
N LEU A 412 -16.70 -8.94 -14.30
CA LEU A 412 -17.54 -9.47 -15.39
C LEU A 412 -19.03 -9.15 -15.14
N HIS A 413 -19.33 -8.16 -14.33
CA HIS A 413 -20.69 -7.83 -13.92
C HIS A 413 -21.44 -6.99 -14.98
N ASN A 414 -22.78 -7.06 -14.99
CA ASN A 414 -23.66 -6.32 -15.90
C ASN A 414 -23.48 -6.64 -17.42
N ASN A 415 -23.33 -7.91 -17.84
CA ASN A 415 -23.18 -8.26 -19.27
C ASN A 415 -24.28 -9.16 -19.86
N ASN A 416 -25.07 -9.86 -19.02
CA ASN A 416 -26.02 -10.92 -19.44
C ASN A 416 -25.34 -12.27 -19.79
N LEU A 417 -24.21 -12.57 -19.15
CA LEU A 417 -23.55 -13.87 -19.25
C LEU A 417 -24.49 -14.99 -18.81
N THR A 418 -24.57 -16.07 -19.59
CA THR A 418 -25.40 -17.26 -19.25
C THR A 418 -24.58 -18.46 -18.78
N SER A 419 -23.27 -18.45 -19.03
CA SER A 419 -22.31 -19.50 -18.67
C SER A 419 -20.94 -18.86 -18.40
N LEU A 420 -20.10 -19.55 -17.63
CA LEU A 420 -18.73 -19.15 -17.31
C LEU A 420 -17.67 -19.94 -18.10
N LYS A 421 -18.08 -20.64 -19.17
CA LYS A 421 -17.14 -21.21 -20.14
C LYS A 421 -16.15 -20.15 -20.58
N GLY A 422 -14.86 -20.45 -20.45
CA GLY A 422 -13.75 -19.50 -20.48
C GLY A 422 -12.97 -19.42 -19.17
N LEU A 423 -13.58 -19.72 -18.02
CA LEU A 423 -12.91 -19.63 -16.71
C LEU A 423 -12.49 -20.99 -16.11
N GLU A 424 -12.57 -22.07 -16.89
CA GLU A 424 -12.32 -23.45 -16.45
C GLU A 424 -10.93 -23.65 -15.83
N TYR A 425 -9.96 -22.81 -16.17
CA TYR A 425 -8.59 -22.88 -15.70
C TYR A 425 -8.26 -21.86 -14.60
N LEU A 426 -9.19 -20.95 -14.27
CA LEU A 426 -8.93 -19.87 -13.33
C LEU A 426 -8.71 -20.44 -11.93
N THR A 427 -7.52 -20.23 -11.37
CA THR A 427 -7.16 -20.71 -10.02
C THR A 427 -7.08 -19.57 -9.01
N THR A 428 -6.68 -18.37 -9.43
CA THR A 428 -6.39 -17.26 -8.53
C THR A 428 -6.82 -15.90 -9.10
N VAL A 429 -7.51 -15.12 -8.29
CA VAL A 429 -7.77 -13.69 -8.50
C VAL A 429 -7.13 -12.88 -7.37
N VAL A 430 -6.13 -12.04 -7.68
CA VAL A 430 -5.32 -11.32 -6.68
C VAL A 430 -6.08 -10.17 -5.99
N ALA A 431 -7.23 -9.78 -6.50
CA ALA A 431 -8.12 -8.85 -5.81
C ALA A 431 -9.57 -9.39 -5.82
N SER A 432 -10.53 -8.65 -6.41
CA SER A 432 -11.95 -9.03 -6.35
C SER A 432 -12.40 -9.76 -7.61
N LEU A 433 -13.30 -10.74 -7.45
CA LEU A 433 -14.03 -11.40 -8.53
C LEU A 433 -15.49 -10.98 -8.47
N SER A 434 -15.98 -10.32 -9.52
CA SER A 434 -17.39 -9.91 -9.61
C SER A 434 -18.05 -10.47 -10.86
N LEU A 435 -19.02 -11.34 -10.65
CA LEU A 435 -19.87 -11.99 -11.65
C LEU A 435 -21.32 -11.51 -11.57
N SER A 436 -21.56 -10.41 -10.84
CA SER A 436 -22.91 -9.97 -10.52
C SER A 436 -23.73 -9.45 -11.69
N SER A 437 -25.06 -9.47 -11.53
CA SER A 437 -25.99 -8.90 -12.52
C SER A 437 -25.81 -9.51 -13.91
N ASN A 438 -25.85 -10.85 -13.95
CA ASN A 438 -25.82 -11.64 -15.18
C ASN A 438 -27.02 -12.61 -15.17
N SER A 439 -27.01 -13.57 -16.10
CA SER A 439 -28.02 -14.65 -16.20
C SER A 439 -27.40 -16.02 -15.90
N ILE A 440 -26.35 -16.07 -15.07
CA ILE A 440 -25.57 -17.29 -14.79
C ILE A 440 -26.42 -18.28 -13.98
N LYS A 441 -26.42 -19.55 -14.38
CA LYS A 441 -27.16 -20.64 -13.71
C LYS A 441 -26.28 -21.61 -12.92
N SER A 442 -24.99 -21.69 -13.27
CA SER A 442 -24.02 -22.62 -12.70
C SER A 442 -22.67 -21.92 -12.53
N LEU A 443 -21.90 -22.33 -11.51
CA LEU A 443 -20.52 -21.90 -11.28
C LEU A 443 -19.52 -23.05 -11.53
N GLU A 444 -19.95 -24.17 -12.13
CA GLU A 444 -19.12 -25.38 -12.30
C GLU A 444 -17.80 -25.12 -13.03
N GLU A 445 -17.77 -24.15 -13.95
CA GLU A 445 -16.54 -23.74 -14.63
C GLU A 445 -15.53 -23.03 -13.71
N LEU A 446 -15.86 -22.74 -12.45
CA LEU A 446 -14.94 -22.21 -11.44
C LEU A 446 -14.33 -23.30 -10.56
N ASN A 447 -14.52 -24.60 -10.87
CA ASN A 447 -14.06 -25.69 -10.00
C ASN A 447 -12.56 -25.67 -9.67
N ASN A 448 -11.72 -25.00 -10.44
CA ASN A 448 -10.29 -24.86 -10.18
C ASN A 448 -9.93 -23.61 -9.37
N LEU A 449 -10.88 -22.73 -9.09
CA LEU A 449 -10.66 -21.48 -8.36
C LEU A 449 -10.38 -21.77 -6.88
N LYS A 450 -9.16 -21.48 -6.45
CA LYS A 450 -8.69 -21.71 -5.08
C LYS A 450 -8.64 -20.45 -4.23
N LYS A 451 -8.32 -19.31 -4.85
CA LYS A 451 -8.01 -18.08 -4.10
C LYS A 451 -8.61 -16.85 -4.76
N VAL A 452 -9.35 -16.06 -3.99
CA VAL A 452 -9.76 -14.70 -4.35
C VAL A 452 -9.32 -13.79 -3.20
N TYR A 453 -8.36 -12.91 -3.42
CA TYR A 453 -7.77 -12.11 -2.34
C TYR A 453 -8.58 -10.86 -1.95
N GLY A 454 -9.85 -10.80 -2.36
CA GLY A 454 -10.80 -9.71 -2.11
C GLY A 454 -12.25 -10.20 -2.12
N LEU A 455 -13.15 -9.36 -2.64
CA LEU A 455 -14.59 -9.63 -2.69
C LEU A 455 -14.91 -10.72 -3.72
N LEU A 456 -15.75 -11.69 -3.34
CA LEU A 456 -16.44 -12.57 -4.29
C LEU A 456 -17.90 -12.11 -4.43
N SER A 457 -18.29 -11.64 -5.61
CA SER A 457 -19.64 -11.18 -5.88
C SER A 457 -20.31 -12.04 -6.94
N VAL A 458 -21.33 -12.81 -6.57
CA VAL A 458 -22.18 -13.60 -7.48
C VAL A 458 -23.65 -13.16 -7.42
N ALA A 459 -23.91 -12.02 -6.79
CA ALA A 459 -25.22 -11.44 -6.60
C ALA A 459 -25.97 -11.17 -7.91
N HIS A 460 -27.31 -11.18 -7.89
CA HIS A 460 -28.16 -10.88 -9.04
C HIS A 460 -27.90 -11.81 -10.25
N ASN A 461 -28.06 -13.11 -10.04
CA ASN A 461 -27.95 -14.15 -11.05
C ASN A 461 -29.16 -15.12 -10.98
N LYS A 462 -29.08 -16.25 -11.68
CA LYS A 462 -30.10 -17.31 -11.69
C LYS A 462 -29.57 -18.59 -11.04
N LEU A 463 -28.69 -18.46 -10.04
CA LEU A 463 -28.04 -19.59 -9.37
C LEU A 463 -29.04 -20.38 -8.52
N VAL A 464 -28.89 -21.70 -8.52
CA VAL A 464 -29.62 -22.63 -7.64
C VAL A 464 -28.71 -23.27 -6.59
N SER A 465 -27.42 -23.37 -6.89
CA SER A 465 -26.36 -23.79 -6.00
C SER A 465 -25.07 -22.99 -6.26
N LEU A 466 -24.11 -23.08 -5.35
CA LEU A 466 -22.74 -22.58 -5.52
C LEU A 466 -21.76 -23.66 -6.01
N LYS A 467 -22.27 -24.75 -6.59
CA LYS A 467 -21.44 -25.84 -7.12
C LYS A 467 -20.42 -25.30 -8.11
N GLY A 468 -19.17 -25.71 -7.96
CA GLY A 468 -18.00 -25.15 -8.65
C GLY A 468 -17.11 -24.28 -7.76
N LEU A 469 -17.54 -23.90 -6.55
CA LEU A 469 -16.69 -23.18 -5.59
C LEU A 469 -16.08 -24.07 -4.50
N GLU A 470 -16.19 -25.39 -4.60
CA GLU A 470 -15.77 -26.34 -3.56
C GLU A 470 -14.28 -26.26 -3.25
N ASN A 471 -13.46 -25.87 -4.23
CA ASN A 471 -12.01 -25.73 -4.06
C ASN A 471 -11.58 -24.33 -3.62
N LEU A 472 -12.52 -23.39 -3.43
CA LEU A 472 -12.19 -22.04 -2.96
C LEU A 472 -11.82 -22.09 -1.48
N GLU A 473 -10.54 -21.85 -1.19
CA GLU A 473 -9.97 -21.94 0.15
C GLU A 473 -9.78 -20.55 0.78
N PHE A 474 -9.52 -19.52 -0.03
CA PHE A 474 -9.12 -18.21 0.47
C PHE A 474 -10.00 -17.07 -0.03
N LEU A 475 -10.46 -16.25 0.93
CA LEU A 475 -11.11 -14.95 0.72
C LEU A 475 -10.55 -13.89 1.67
N LYS A 476 -10.76 -12.62 1.32
CA LYS A 476 -10.47 -11.49 2.21
C LYS A 476 -11.62 -10.49 2.25
N THR A 477 -11.94 -10.04 3.45
CA THR A 477 -12.87 -8.93 3.64
C THR A 477 -12.26 -7.63 3.12
N THR A 478 -12.96 -6.98 2.19
CA THR A 478 -12.52 -5.72 1.59
C THR A 478 -13.56 -4.64 1.79
N VAL A 479 -13.13 -3.38 1.81
CA VAL A 479 -14.03 -2.24 1.88
C VAL A 479 -14.51 -1.93 0.47
N TRP A 480 -15.82 -1.98 0.27
CA TRP A 480 -16.50 -1.64 -0.98
C TRP A 480 -17.62 -0.64 -0.68
N ASN A 481 -17.54 0.57 -1.25
CA ASN A 481 -18.46 1.68 -0.96
C ASN A 481 -18.60 1.97 0.55
N SER A 482 -17.47 2.13 1.25
CA SER A 482 -17.40 2.38 2.70
C SER A 482 -17.96 1.26 3.60
N GLN A 483 -18.28 0.10 3.04
CA GLN A 483 -18.76 -1.06 3.79
C GLN A 483 -17.82 -2.24 3.60
N SER A 484 -17.48 -2.92 4.69
CA SER A 484 -16.74 -4.18 4.64
C SER A 484 -17.62 -5.29 4.08
N LYS A 485 -17.13 -6.02 3.08
CA LYS A 485 -17.84 -7.13 2.42
C LYS A 485 -16.86 -8.24 2.06
N THR A 486 -17.32 -9.49 2.08
CA THR A 486 -16.53 -10.64 1.64
C THR A 486 -17.20 -11.42 0.54
N ILE A 487 -18.50 -11.72 0.68
CA ILE A 487 -19.29 -12.48 -0.30
C ILE A 487 -20.64 -11.80 -0.54
N LEU A 488 -21.02 -11.57 -1.81
CA LEU A 488 -22.37 -11.12 -2.17
C LEU A 488 -23.13 -12.25 -2.89
N LEU A 489 -24.17 -12.78 -2.24
CA LEU A 489 -25.04 -13.84 -2.74
C LEU A 489 -26.46 -13.36 -3.07
N ASN A 490 -26.84 -12.17 -2.60
CA ASN A 490 -28.18 -11.59 -2.74
C ASN A 490 -28.63 -11.46 -4.20
N GLY A 491 -29.93 -11.36 -4.45
CA GLY A 491 -30.50 -11.33 -5.79
C GLY A 491 -30.47 -12.69 -6.51
N ASN A 492 -30.36 -13.80 -5.78
CA ASN A 492 -30.44 -15.16 -6.32
C ASN A 492 -31.61 -15.92 -5.65
N PRO A 493 -32.87 -15.65 -6.02
CA PRO A 493 -34.05 -16.11 -5.28
C PRO A 493 -34.24 -17.64 -5.27
N ASN A 494 -33.53 -18.37 -6.12
CA ASN A 494 -33.58 -19.83 -6.20
C ASN A 494 -32.34 -20.50 -5.61
N LEU A 495 -31.39 -19.75 -5.05
CA LEU A 495 -30.15 -20.29 -4.49
C LEU A 495 -30.45 -20.99 -3.17
N LYS A 496 -30.53 -22.32 -3.21
CA LYS A 496 -30.87 -23.16 -2.05
C LYS A 496 -29.66 -23.87 -1.46
N ASP A 497 -28.60 -24.07 -2.23
CA ASP A 497 -27.41 -24.80 -1.81
C ASP A 497 -26.16 -23.92 -1.85
N ILE A 498 -25.61 -23.64 -0.68
CA ILE A 498 -24.37 -22.87 -0.49
C ILE A 498 -23.28 -23.71 0.18
N LYS A 499 -23.39 -25.04 0.15
CA LYS A 499 -22.43 -25.96 0.76
C LYS A 499 -21.02 -25.80 0.21
N ALA A 500 -20.87 -25.41 -1.05
CA ALA A 500 -19.56 -25.23 -1.69
C ALA A 500 -18.64 -24.23 -0.97
N LEU A 501 -19.16 -23.39 -0.06
CA LEU A 501 -18.37 -22.48 0.76
C LEU A 501 -17.59 -23.16 1.90
N GLU A 502 -17.75 -24.47 2.14
CA GLU A 502 -17.20 -25.22 3.29
C GLU A 502 -15.70 -25.03 3.54
N ASN A 503 -14.90 -24.89 2.47
CA ASN A 503 -13.44 -24.88 2.57
C ASN A 503 -12.84 -23.48 2.83
N ILE A 504 -13.66 -22.43 2.81
CA ILE A 504 -13.20 -21.04 2.90
C ILE A 504 -12.69 -20.72 4.30
N LEU A 505 -11.46 -20.21 4.37
CA LEU A 505 -10.82 -19.70 5.57
C LEU A 505 -10.12 -18.39 5.28
N THR A 506 -10.60 -17.31 5.89
CA THR A 506 -9.99 -15.98 5.69
C THR A 506 -8.80 -15.79 6.64
N TYR A 507 -7.81 -14.98 6.24
CA TYR A 507 -6.70 -14.60 7.13
C TYR A 507 -7.22 -13.94 8.41
N GLU A 508 -8.21 -13.05 8.25
CA GLU A 508 -8.84 -12.30 9.33
C GLU A 508 -9.92 -13.11 10.08
N ARG A 509 -10.10 -14.40 9.77
CA ARG A 509 -11.10 -15.28 10.38
C ARG A 509 -12.49 -14.64 10.52
N TYR A 510 -12.86 -13.80 9.56
CA TYR A 510 -14.06 -12.98 9.59
C TYR A 510 -14.65 -12.85 8.19
N LEU A 511 -15.95 -13.14 8.07
CA LEU A 511 -16.69 -13.16 6.81
C LEU A 511 -17.96 -12.32 6.94
N ILE A 512 -18.13 -11.35 6.04
CA ILE A 512 -19.39 -10.62 5.88
C ILE A 512 -20.05 -11.08 4.59
N ILE A 513 -21.23 -11.67 4.72
CA ILE A 513 -21.98 -12.28 3.62
C ILE A 513 -23.30 -11.55 3.45
N TYR A 514 -23.53 -11.02 2.26
CA TYR A 514 -24.79 -10.39 1.88
C TYR A 514 -25.69 -11.43 1.22
N THR A 515 -26.87 -11.60 1.79
CA THR A 515 -27.84 -12.66 1.45
C THR A 515 -29.20 -12.06 1.10
N ASP A 516 -30.09 -12.86 0.50
CA ASP A 516 -31.52 -12.52 0.48
C ASP A 516 -32.15 -12.95 1.82
N ASP A 517 -33.19 -13.78 1.79
CA ASP A 517 -33.78 -14.41 2.98
C ASP A 517 -32.90 -15.59 3.43
N ILE A 518 -32.36 -15.53 4.64
CA ILE A 518 -31.47 -16.57 5.17
C ILE A 518 -32.11 -17.97 5.19
N ASN A 519 -33.44 -18.05 5.27
CA ASN A 519 -34.18 -19.31 5.30
C ASN A 519 -34.26 -20.00 3.93
N GLN A 520 -33.88 -19.31 2.85
CA GLN A 520 -33.88 -19.90 1.50
C GLN A 520 -32.80 -20.96 1.33
N TYR A 521 -31.67 -20.80 2.04
CA TYR A 521 -30.54 -21.73 1.97
C TYR A 521 -30.86 -23.01 2.75
N LYS A 522 -31.21 -24.08 2.03
CA LYS A 522 -31.58 -25.39 2.58
C LYS A 522 -30.37 -26.28 2.83
N ILE A 523 -29.33 -26.16 2.00
CA ILE A 523 -28.08 -26.88 2.15
C ILE A 523 -26.98 -25.86 2.45
N LYS A 524 -26.36 -26.01 3.61
CA LYS A 524 -25.39 -25.07 4.20
C LYS A 524 -24.07 -25.80 4.46
N PRO A 525 -22.94 -25.08 4.62
CA PRO A 525 -21.70 -25.68 5.08
C PRO A 525 -21.86 -26.43 6.41
N ASN A 526 -21.12 -27.53 6.60
CA ASN A 526 -21.10 -28.26 7.88
C ASN A 526 -20.57 -27.37 9.03
N SER A 527 -21.10 -27.53 10.25
CA SER A 527 -20.76 -26.70 11.42
C SER A 527 -19.29 -26.78 11.87
N ASN A 528 -18.56 -27.83 11.47
CA ASN A 528 -17.14 -28.03 11.75
C ASN A 528 -16.21 -27.66 10.58
N SER A 529 -16.75 -27.16 9.48
CA SER A 529 -15.99 -26.80 8.27
C SER A 529 -15.10 -25.58 8.49
N ASN A 530 -14.16 -25.33 7.58
CA ASN A 530 -13.32 -24.12 7.62
C ASN A 530 -14.16 -22.85 7.58
N PHE A 531 -15.25 -22.85 6.80
CA PHE A 531 -16.20 -21.75 6.76
C PHE A 531 -16.67 -21.31 8.16
N HIS A 532 -17.06 -22.26 9.01
CA HIS A 532 -17.54 -21.98 10.36
C HIS A 532 -16.43 -21.71 11.38
N LYS A 533 -15.16 -21.92 11.02
CA LYS A 533 -14.01 -21.43 11.80
C LYS A 533 -13.79 -19.92 11.64
N ASN A 534 -14.45 -19.27 10.68
CA ASN A 534 -14.56 -17.82 10.64
C ASN A 534 -15.70 -17.35 11.57
N ILE A 535 -15.63 -16.12 12.05
CA ILE A 535 -16.79 -15.40 12.57
C ILE A 535 -17.61 -14.93 11.37
N LEU A 536 -18.88 -15.29 11.36
CA LEU A 536 -19.78 -14.99 10.25
C LEU A 536 -20.72 -13.87 10.63
N GLU A 537 -20.78 -12.85 9.78
CA GLU A 537 -21.84 -11.86 9.77
C GLU A 537 -22.71 -12.02 8.52
N LEU A 538 -24.00 -12.20 8.75
CA LEU A 538 -24.97 -12.41 7.69
C LEU A 538 -25.86 -11.18 7.59
N TYR A 539 -25.73 -10.44 6.49
CA TYR A 539 -26.59 -9.31 6.18
C TYR A 539 -27.73 -9.75 5.28
N ASP A 540 -28.95 -9.67 5.78
CA ASP A 540 -30.17 -9.92 5.00
C ASP A 540 -30.54 -8.63 4.28
N THR A 541 -30.40 -8.63 2.95
CA THR A 541 -30.65 -7.45 2.13
C THR A 541 -32.15 -7.15 1.96
N LYS A 542 -33.02 -8.14 2.14
CA LYS A 542 -34.49 -7.98 2.06
C LYS A 542 -35.01 -7.24 3.29
N ASN A 543 -34.54 -7.63 4.47
CA ASN A 543 -34.92 -7.03 5.76
C ASN A 543 -34.01 -5.86 6.17
N LYS A 544 -32.89 -5.65 5.47
CA LYS A 544 -31.89 -4.60 5.72
C LYS A 544 -31.29 -4.67 7.13
N CYS A 545 -31.07 -5.87 7.66
CA CYS A 545 -30.53 -6.08 8.99
C CYS A 545 -29.53 -7.24 9.03
N PHE A 546 -28.64 -7.22 10.02
CA PHE A 546 -27.82 -8.40 10.33
C PHE A 546 -28.68 -9.43 11.06
N ILE A 547 -28.45 -10.69 10.73
CA ILE A 547 -29.17 -11.83 11.31
C ILE A 547 -28.25 -12.54 12.31
N PRO A 548 -28.77 -12.95 13.48
CA PRO A 548 -28.00 -13.78 14.40
C PRO A 548 -27.55 -15.09 13.75
N THR A 549 -26.25 -15.35 13.72
CA THR A 549 -25.66 -16.50 12.99
C THR A 549 -26.14 -17.86 13.50
N TYR A 550 -26.50 -17.98 14.78
CA TYR A 550 -27.09 -19.21 15.35
C TYR A 550 -28.44 -19.58 14.68
N GLU A 551 -29.11 -18.66 13.99
CA GLU A 551 -30.31 -18.97 13.18
C GLU A 551 -29.94 -19.61 11.83
N PHE A 552 -28.71 -19.37 11.37
CA PHE A 552 -28.18 -19.96 10.16
C PHE A 552 -27.60 -21.36 10.41
N VAL A 553 -26.68 -21.51 11.36
CA VAL A 553 -26.10 -22.78 11.79
C VAL A 553 -25.79 -22.70 13.28
N GLU A 554 -26.14 -23.75 14.03
CA GLU A 554 -25.71 -23.91 15.41
C GLU A 554 -24.32 -24.56 15.45
N LYS A 555 -23.36 -23.94 16.17
CA LYS A 555 -21.97 -24.44 16.28
C LYS A 555 -21.43 -24.34 17.71
N ILE A 556 -20.28 -24.97 17.94
CA ILE A 556 -19.54 -24.91 19.21
C ILE A 556 -18.94 -23.51 19.39
N LYS A 557 -18.62 -23.14 20.64
CA LYS A 557 -17.95 -21.89 21.00
C LYS A 557 -16.78 -21.56 20.08
N HIS A 558 -16.80 -20.35 19.55
CA HIS A 558 -15.75 -19.84 18.68
C HIS A 558 -14.41 -19.71 19.43
N ASN A 559 -13.30 -20.07 18.78
CA ASN A 559 -11.98 -19.84 19.35
C ASN A 559 -11.55 -18.38 19.12
N TYR A 560 -11.74 -17.53 20.13
CA TYR A 560 -11.31 -16.13 20.08
C TYR A 560 -9.79 -15.94 20.19
N GLU A 561 -8.96 -16.98 20.35
CA GLU A 561 -7.49 -16.87 20.33
C GLU A 561 -6.98 -16.15 19.07
N TYR A 562 -7.66 -16.37 17.94
CA TYR A 562 -7.35 -15.72 16.67
C TYR A 562 -8.01 -14.34 16.52
N PHE A 563 -8.99 -14.00 17.36
CA PHE A 563 -9.76 -12.74 17.28
C PHE A 563 -8.88 -11.50 17.47
N GLY A 564 -7.93 -11.55 18.42
CA GLY A 564 -7.01 -10.44 18.70
C GLY A 564 -6.07 -10.08 17.53
N ARG A 565 -5.95 -10.95 16.51
CA ARG A 565 -5.14 -10.74 15.30
C ARG A 565 -5.91 -9.95 14.21
N THR A 566 -7.23 -9.83 14.35
CA THR A 566 -8.16 -9.33 13.33
C THR A 566 -8.61 -7.87 13.59
N THR A 567 -8.60 -7.46 14.85
CA THR A 567 -8.99 -6.12 15.33
C THR A 567 -7.87 -5.08 15.31
N HIS A 568 -6.65 -5.48 14.90
CA HIS A 568 -5.53 -4.57 14.66
C HIS A 568 -5.49 -4.04 13.21
N ASN A 569 -6.42 -4.49 12.36
CA ASN A 569 -6.64 -3.87 11.07
C ASN A 569 -7.59 -2.68 11.29
N GLU A 570 -7.21 -1.48 10.85
CA GLU A 570 -7.97 -0.22 10.92
C GLU A 570 -9.38 -0.25 10.27
N LYS A 571 -9.87 -1.44 9.91
CA LYS A 571 -11.05 -1.70 9.09
C LYS A 571 -12.24 -2.31 9.84
N LEU A 572 -12.06 -2.91 11.03
CA LEU A 572 -13.19 -3.46 11.79
C LEU A 572 -13.88 -2.35 12.58
N THR A 573 -15.00 -1.88 12.04
CA THR A 573 -15.78 -0.77 12.62
C THR A 573 -16.95 -1.25 13.48
N HIS A 574 -17.30 -2.54 13.36
CA HIS A 574 -18.34 -3.19 14.14
C HIS A 574 -18.11 -4.70 14.17
N LEU A 575 -18.75 -5.38 15.12
CA LEU A 575 -18.86 -6.84 15.16
C LEU A 575 -20.24 -7.23 15.68
N PHE A 576 -20.86 -8.19 15.00
CA PHE A 576 -22.08 -8.87 15.47
C PHE A 576 -21.82 -10.37 15.64
N ASP A 577 -21.39 -10.75 16.84
CA ASP A 577 -21.10 -12.14 17.16
C ASP A 577 -22.30 -12.79 17.88
N PHE A 578 -23.03 -13.55 17.07
CA PHE A 578 -24.22 -14.30 17.44
C PHE A 578 -24.09 -15.76 17.03
N GLU A 579 -22.91 -16.36 17.22
CA GLU A 579 -22.62 -17.72 16.76
C GLU A 579 -23.31 -18.82 17.59
N MET A 580 -23.66 -18.50 18.83
CA MET A 580 -24.35 -19.42 19.74
C MET A 580 -25.55 -18.73 20.37
N LYS A 581 -26.54 -19.49 20.81
CA LYS A 581 -27.58 -18.93 21.70
C LYS A 581 -26.96 -18.65 23.07
N SER A 582 -27.28 -17.50 23.64
CA SER A 582 -26.84 -17.09 24.97
C SER A 582 -27.91 -16.28 25.67
N ASP A 583 -28.04 -16.47 26.98
CA ASP A 583 -28.84 -15.61 27.86
C ASP A 583 -28.12 -14.29 28.22
N ILE A 584 -26.86 -14.12 27.77
CA ILE A 584 -25.99 -12.99 28.10
C ILE A 584 -25.58 -12.26 26.82
N LEU A 585 -25.88 -10.96 26.75
CA LEU A 585 -25.38 -10.05 25.71
C LEU A 585 -24.38 -9.08 26.32
N VAL A 586 -23.28 -8.84 25.61
CA VAL A 586 -22.40 -7.72 25.94
C VAL A 586 -22.19 -6.80 24.75
N ILE A 587 -22.37 -5.51 24.99
CA ILE A 587 -22.31 -4.43 24.01
C ILE A 587 -21.15 -3.53 24.40
N SER A 588 -20.14 -3.46 23.54
CA SER A 588 -18.91 -2.72 23.74
C SER A 588 -18.81 -1.53 22.78
N PHE A 589 -18.37 -0.38 23.30
CA PHE A 589 -18.26 0.87 22.56
C PHE A 589 -16.83 1.45 22.63
N SER A 590 -16.32 1.97 21.51
CA SER A 590 -15.01 2.65 21.39
C SER A 590 -15.01 3.84 20.41
N GLY A 591 -14.06 4.78 20.52
CA GLY A 591 -13.78 5.84 19.51
C GLY A 591 -12.58 5.51 18.60
N TYR A 592 -12.33 6.32 17.57
CA TYR A 592 -11.21 6.18 16.62
C TYR A 592 -9.87 6.52 17.30
N GLY A 593 -8.83 5.79 16.88
CA GLY A 593 -7.52 5.79 17.50
C GLY A 593 -7.26 4.56 18.35
N GLY A 594 -8.21 3.99 19.10
CA GLY A 594 -8.05 2.71 19.84
C GLY A 594 -6.87 2.60 20.83
N HIS A 595 -5.93 3.55 20.83
CA HIS A 595 -4.75 3.67 21.67
C HIS A 595 -5.11 4.25 23.04
N LEU A 596 -6.27 4.91 23.12
CA LEU A 596 -6.77 5.63 24.27
C LEU A 596 -7.81 4.77 25.03
N GLY A 597 -7.37 3.61 25.54
CA GLY A 597 -8.18 2.69 26.37
C GLY A 597 -8.34 1.26 25.80
N GLY A 598 -7.52 0.89 24.82
CA GLY A 598 -7.64 -0.20 23.83
C GLY A 598 -7.92 -1.64 24.25
N VAL A 599 -8.24 -1.91 25.52
CA VAL A 599 -8.63 -3.24 26.00
C VAL A 599 -9.97 -3.68 25.37
N PHE A 600 -10.91 -2.75 25.18
CA PHE A 600 -12.25 -3.12 24.68
C PHE A 600 -12.33 -3.32 23.17
N ASN A 601 -11.42 -2.72 22.42
CA ASN A 601 -11.27 -2.92 20.98
C ASN A 601 -10.49 -4.23 20.68
N SER A 602 -9.44 -4.54 21.45
CA SER A 602 -8.50 -5.64 21.11
C SER A 602 -8.63 -6.92 21.95
N ARG A 603 -9.26 -6.86 23.13
CA ARG A 603 -9.25 -7.96 24.11
C ARG A 603 -10.63 -8.35 24.63
N TYR A 604 -11.69 -7.60 24.31
CA TYR A 604 -12.98 -7.79 24.95
C TYR A 604 -13.58 -9.21 24.78
N PRO A 605 -13.50 -9.87 23.60
CA PRO A 605 -14.00 -11.24 23.50
C PRO A 605 -13.22 -12.24 24.36
N PHE A 606 -11.95 -11.97 24.66
CA PHE A 606 -11.14 -12.79 25.57
C PHE A 606 -11.61 -12.67 27.03
N ILE A 607 -11.98 -11.46 27.45
CA ILE A 607 -12.45 -11.19 28.82
C ILE A 607 -13.65 -12.06 29.19
N THR A 608 -14.47 -12.42 28.20
CA THR A 608 -15.66 -13.24 28.41
C THR A 608 -15.50 -14.66 27.86
N ASN A 609 -14.29 -15.09 27.51
CA ASN A 609 -14.03 -16.40 26.91
C ASN A 609 -14.24 -17.57 27.87
N GLU A 610 -14.49 -17.34 29.16
CA GLU A 610 -14.89 -18.39 30.10
C GLU A 610 -16.39 -18.67 30.04
N VAL A 611 -17.17 -17.84 29.34
CA VAL A 611 -18.63 -17.84 29.36
C VAL A 611 -19.17 -17.84 27.93
N ILE A 612 -20.35 -18.40 27.70
CA ILE A 612 -21.06 -18.28 26.43
C ILE A 612 -21.81 -16.95 26.44
N THR A 613 -21.40 -16.01 25.58
CA THR A 613 -22.00 -14.66 25.48
C THR A 613 -22.17 -14.28 24.01
N ASN A 614 -23.30 -13.62 23.71
CA ASN A 614 -23.45 -12.87 22.46
C ASN A 614 -22.76 -11.52 22.61
N LYS A 615 -22.16 -11.02 21.53
CA LYS A 615 -21.32 -9.82 21.59
C LYS A 615 -21.65 -8.86 20.45
N ILE A 616 -21.74 -7.59 20.80
CA ILE A 616 -21.83 -6.50 19.84
C ILE A 616 -20.69 -5.53 20.13
N PHE A 617 -19.95 -5.15 19.10
CA PHE A 617 -18.95 -4.08 19.14
C PHE A 617 -19.32 -3.01 18.13
N ILE A 618 -19.23 -1.74 18.54
CA ILE A 618 -19.47 -0.60 17.66
C ILE A 618 -18.36 0.43 17.89
N LEU A 619 -17.74 0.87 16.78
CA LEU A 619 -16.74 1.93 16.74
C LEU A 619 -17.37 3.24 16.26
N ASP A 620 -17.03 4.35 16.93
CA ASP A 620 -17.28 5.70 16.42
C ASP A 620 -16.12 6.11 15.50
N ASN A 621 -16.32 5.98 14.19
CA ASN A 621 -15.33 6.33 13.17
C ASN A 621 -15.12 7.84 13.01
N SER A 622 -16.00 8.68 13.58
CA SER A 622 -15.90 10.13 13.44
C SER A 622 -15.11 10.78 14.56
N ASP A 623 -14.91 10.10 15.70
CA ASP A 623 -14.56 10.75 16.97
C ASP A 623 -15.54 11.89 17.29
N SER A 624 -16.82 11.55 17.37
CA SER A 624 -17.91 12.51 17.55
C SER A 624 -18.83 12.17 18.72
N TRP A 625 -18.38 11.33 19.66
CA TRP A 625 -19.21 10.79 20.74
C TRP A 625 -20.48 10.13 20.18
N TYR A 626 -20.34 9.44 19.03
CA TYR A 626 -21.42 8.80 18.30
C TYR A 626 -22.51 9.74 17.77
N HIS A 627 -22.33 11.07 17.81
CA HIS A 627 -23.31 12.01 17.26
C HIS A 627 -23.49 11.87 15.75
N ASN A 628 -22.46 11.39 15.03
CA ASN A 628 -22.55 10.99 13.61
C ASN A 628 -22.87 9.49 13.43
N GLY A 629 -23.21 8.79 14.50
CA GLY A 629 -23.33 7.33 14.52
C GLY A 629 -21.96 6.64 14.41
N SER A 630 -21.92 5.52 13.68
CA SER A 630 -20.68 4.80 13.35
C SER A 630 -20.18 5.11 11.94
N ASN A 631 -20.93 5.85 11.14
CA ASN A 631 -20.77 6.05 9.69
C ASN A 631 -20.81 4.77 8.82
N VAL A 632 -20.99 3.58 9.41
CA VAL A 632 -20.97 2.30 8.68
C VAL A 632 -22.29 1.55 8.84
N ILE A 633 -22.75 1.37 10.08
CA ILE A 633 -23.99 0.64 10.40
C ILE A 633 -25.14 1.56 10.83
N ALA A 634 -24.84 2.82 11.15
CA ALA A 634 -25.80 3.82 11.62
C ALA A 634 -25.19 5.23 11.50
N ASN A 635 -26.04 6.23 11.25
CA ASN A 635 -25.65 7.63 11.05
C ASN A 635 -26.01 8.55 12.24
N SER A 636 -26.52 7.99 13.33
CA SER A 636 -26.85 8.74 14.56
C SER A 636 -26.88 7.85 15.81
N ILE A 637 -26.87 8.48 16.99
CA ILE A 637 -27.08 7.79 18.28
C ILE A 637 -28.43 7.06 18.28
N ASP A 638 -29.50 7.71 17.81
CA ASP A 638 -30.85 7.14 17.78
C ASP A 638 -30.91 5.88 16.88
N GLU A 639 -30.24 5.90 15.72
CA GLU A 639 -30.14 4.73 14.84
C GLU A 639 -29.36 3.57 15.49
N ILE A 640 -28.27 3.86 16.22
CA ILE A 640 -27.54 2.83 16.97
C ILE A 640 -28.44 2.21 18.04
N VAL A 641 -29.15 3.03 18.81
CA VAL A 641 -30.05 2.56 19.88
C VAL A 641 -31.18 1.69 19.29
N ASN A 642 -31.77 2.10 18.17
CA ASN A 642 -32.79 1.31 17.48
C ASN A 642 -32.25 -0.06 17.02
N LEU A 643 -31.05 -0.09 16.45
CA LEU A 643 -30.38 -1.31 16.02
C LEU A 643 -30.13 -2.25 17.20
N LEU A 644 -29.59 -1.73 18.32
CA LEU A 644 -29.37 -2.52 19.53
C LEU A 644 -30.68 -3.03 20.14
N SER A 645 -31.74 -2.21 20.13
CA SER A 645 -33.08 -2.60 20.60
C SER A 645 -33.63 -3.80 19.83
N TYR A 646 -33.42 -3.84 18.51
CA TYR A 646 -33.80 -4.97 17.67
C TYR A 646 -33.11 -6.27 18.13
N PHE A 647 -31.80 -6.27 18.30
CA PHE A 647 -31.07 -7.46 18.75
C PHE A 647 -31.42 -7.89 20.17
N ILE A 648 -31.61 -6.93 21.08
CA ILE A 648 -32.00 -7.21 22.47
C ILE A 648 -33.36 -7.91 22.52
N LYS A 649 -34.36 -7.38 21.79
CA LYS A 649 -35.69 -7.98 21.72
C LYS A 649 -35.66 -9.36 21.08
N LYS A 650 -34.85 -9.53 20.03
CA LYS A 650 -34.74 -10.79 19.30
C LYS A 650 -34.05 -11.91 20.12
N GLY A 651 -33.03 -11.57 20.90
CA GLY A 651 -32.25 -12.55 21.67
C GLY A 651 -32.81 -12.93 23.05
N ASN A 652 -33.79 -12.19 23.59
CA ASN A 652 -34.41 -12.43 24.90
C ASN A 652 -33.40 -12.64 26.06
N TYR A 653 -32.40 -11.75 26.14
CA TYR A 653 -31.30 -11.86 27.09
C TYR A 653 -31.73 -11.62 28.55
N LYS A 654 -31.25 -12.45 29.47
CA LYS A 654 -31.42 -12.29 30.93
C LYS A 654 -30.44 -11.28 31.52
N LYS A 655 -29.24 -11.17 30.93
CA LYS A 655 -28.22 -10.18 31.32
C LYS A 655 -27.70 -9.46 30.10
N ILE A 656 -27.60 -8.14 30.21
CA ILE A 656 -27.10 -7.26 29.16
C ILE A 656 -26.12 -6.28 29.80
N LEU A 657 -24.86 -6.35 29.38
CA LEU A 657 -23.81 -5.45 29.83
C LEU A 657 -23.50 -4.43 28.72
N CYS A 658 -23.61 -3.14 29.01
CA CYS A 658 -23.01 -2.09 28.19
C CYS A 658 -21.66 -1.69 28.80
N ILE A 659 -20.60 -1.63 28.00
CA ILE A 659 -19.25 -1.33 28.47
C ILE A 659 -18.49 -0.41 27.52
N GLY A 660 -17.69 0.51 28.06
CA GLY A 660 -16.85 1.38 27.25
C GLY A 660 -15.98 2.32 28.07
N SER A 661 -14.95 2.87 27.42
CA SER A 661 -14.04 3.87 28.01
C SER A 661 -14.15 5.20 27.28
N SER A 662 -14.01 6.32 28.00
CA SER A 662 -14.04 7.67 27.42
C SER A 662 -15.31 7.90 26.58
N MET A 663 -15.19 8.21 25.28
CA MET A 663 -16.33 8.34 24.36
C MET A 663 -17.19 7.08 24.28
N GLY A 664 -16.56 5.90 24.38
CA GLY A 664 -17.27 4.62 24.48
C GLY A 664 -18.02 4.48 25.81
N GLY A 665 -17.45 4.99 26.90
CA GLY A 665 -18.11 5.04 28.21
C GLY A 665 -19.33 5.97 28.19
N TYR A 666 -19.22 7.11 27.51
CA TYR A 666 -20.34 8.02 27.23
C TYR A 666 -21.47 7.29 26.49
N MET A 667 -21.16 6.54 25.42
CA MET A 667 -22.18 5.78 24.69
C MET A 667 -22.73 4.59 25.50
N ALA A 668 -21.91 3.94 26.32
CA ALA A 668 -22.36 2.87 27.22
C ALA A 668 -23.39 3.36 28.24
N LEU A 669 -23.22 4.58 28.78
CA LEU A 669 -24.20 5.23 29.66
C LEU A 669 -25.51 5.51 28.93
N ILE A 670 -25.45 6.13 27.74
CA ILE A 670 -26.64 6.44 26.93
C ILE A 670 -27.41 5.17 26.54
N ALA A 671 -26.72 4.21 25.90
CA ALA A 671 -27.31 2.97 25.44
C ALA A 671 -27.87 2.17 26.62
N GLY A 672 -27.10 2.08 27.70
CA GLY A 672 -27.54 1.38 28.91
C GLY A 672 -28.84 1.96 29.46
N LYS A 673 -28.95 3.29 29.50
CA LYS A 673 -30.16 3.96 29.96
C LYS A 673 -31.35 3.77 29.02
N LEU A 674 -31.19 4.06 27.73
CA LEU A 674 -32.29 4.04 26.75
C LEU A 674 -32.80 2.63 26.45
N LEU A 675 -31.93 1.62 26.55
CA LEU A 675 -32.29 0.21 26.32
C LEU A 675 -32.69 -0.54 27.59
N ASN A 676 -32.60 0.11 28.77
CA ASN A 676 -32.90 -0.49 30.07
C ASN A 676 -32.15 -1.83 30.31
N VAL A 677 -30.84 -1.84 30.02
CA VAL A 677 -29.96 -3.03 30.17
C VAL A 677 -29.75 -3.41 31.64
N THR A 678 -29.22 -4.60 31.94
CA THR A 678 -29.03 -5.02 33.34
C THR A 678 -27.83 -4.33 34.00
N ASN A 679 -26.74 -4.13 33.27
CA ASN A 679 -25.47 -3.64 33.81
C ASN A 679 -24.80 -2.63 32.87
N VAL A 680 -24.16 -1.61 33.45
CA VAL A 680 -23.34 -0.63 32.73
C VAL A 680 -22.00 -0.46 33.43
N LEU A 681 -20.90 -0.62 32.70
CA LEU A 681 -19.53 -0.37 33.14
C LEU A 681 -18.88 0.73 32.31
N ALA A 682 -18.73 1.92 32.88
CA ALA A 682 -18.15 3.07 32.19
C ALA A 682 -16.81 3.47 32.80
N PHE A 683 -15.77 3.60 31.98
CA PHE A 683 -14.43 4.01 32.42
C PHE A 683 -14.11 5.41 31.93
N SER A 684 -13.79 6.31 32.85
CA SER A 684 -13.54 7.73 32.63
C SER A 684 -14.47 8.36 31.58
N PRO A 685 -15.80 8.15 31.65
CA PRO A 685 -16.71 8.59 30.61
C PRO A 685 -16.81 10.11 30.62
N GLN A 686 -16.98 10.72 29.45
CA GLN A 686 -17.57 12.05 29.41
C GLN A 686 -19.06 11.93 29.76
N THR A 687 -19.58 12.91 30.50
CA THR A 687 -21.01 13.00 30.89
C THR A 687 -21.67 14.30 30.40
N PHE A 688 -20.86 15.21 29.87
CA PHE A 688 -21.29 16.41 29.16
C PHE A 688 -20.21 16.78 28.15
N ILE A 689 -20.65 17.26 26.99
CA ILE A 689 -19.80 17.84 25.94
C ILE A 689 -20.36 19.20 25.48
N ASP A 690 -21.49 19.64 26.04
CA ASP A 690 -22.09 20.94 25.75
C ASP A 690 -21.19 22.11 26.17
N ASN A 691 -21.19 23.18 25.37
CA ASN A 691 -20.33 24.34 25.57
C ASN A 691 -20.56 25.06 26.90
N LYS A 692 -21.79 25.06 27.43
CA LYS A 692 -22.14 25.76 28.67
C LYS A 692 -21.52 25.07 29.89
N THR A 693 -21.68 23.76 29.99
CA THR A 693 -21.17 22.96 31.10
C THR A 693 -19.65 22.82 31.04
N ARG A 694 -19.06 22.67 29.85
CA ARG A 694 -17.60 22.69 29.68
C ARG A 694 -16.97 24.00 30.16
N LYS A 695 -17.56 25.15 29.79
CA LYS A 695 -17.12 26.46 30.31
C LYS A 695 -17.23 26.55 31.82
N LYS A 696 -18.31 26.03 32.42
CA LYS A 696 -18.50 26.02 33.89
C LYS A 696 -17.37 25.29 34.62
N PHE A 697 -16.91 24.16 34.10
CA PHE A 697 -15.86 23.34 34.72
C PHE A 697 -14.46 23.56 34.13
N SER A 698 -14.29 24.57 33.26
CA SER A 698 -13.02 24.83 32.56
C SER A 698 -12.47 23.63 31.77
N ASP A 699 -13.33 22.76 31.24
CA ASP A 699 -12.89 21.64 30.39
C ASP A 699 -12.58 22.15 28.98
N LYS A 700 -11.28 22.20 28.65
CA LYS A 700 -10.74 22.63 27.34
C LYS A 700 -10.30 21.46 26.45
N ARG A 701 -10.51 20.20 26.88
CA ARG A 701 -10.04 19.00 26.15
C ARG A 701 -10.83 18.78 24.85
N TRP A 702 -10.20 18.13 23.87
CA TRP A 702 -10.79 17.61 22.63
C TRP A 702 -11.48 18.61 21.68
N ASN A 703 -10.96 19.84 21.56
CA ASN A 703 -11.58 20.86 20.69
C ASN A 703 -11.64 20.44 19.21
N LYS A 704 -10.74 19.57 18.74
CA LYS A 704 -10.73 19.04 17.35
C LYS A 704 -11.85 18.03 17.13
N GLU A 705 -12.12 17.16 18.10
CA GLU A 705 -13.18 16.15 18.02
C GLU A 705 -14.55 16.82 18.15
N LEU A 706 -14.65 17.82 19.03
CA LEU A 706 -15.89 18.57 19.24
C LEU A 706 -16.34 19.36 18.00
N SER A 707 -15.44 19.81 17.12
CA SER A 707 -15.85 20.46 15.87
C SER A 707 -16.53 19.50 14.89
N LYS A 708 -16.43 18.18 15.12
CA LYS A 708 -17.09 17.14 14.31
C LYS A 708 -18.45 16.73 14.86
N VAL A 709 -18.81 17.17 16.07
CA VAL A 709 -20.06 16.77 16.74
C VAL A 709 -21.24 17.38 16.00
N ASN A 710 -22.19 16.54 15.60
CA ASN A 710 -23.44 16.99 15.01
C ASN A 710 -24.37 17.56 16.09
N GLU A 711 -24.46 18.88 16.12
CA GLU A 711 -25.28 19.62 17.09
C GLU A 711 -26.79 19.42 16.89
N LYS A 712 -27.25 18.75 15.80
CA LYS A 712 -28.67 18.42 15.62
C LYS A 712 -29.23 17.56 16.76
N TYR A 713 -28.38 16.77 17.42
CA TYR A 713 -28.77 15.90 18.54
C TYR A 713 -28.44 16.52 19.91
N THR A 714 -28.91 17.76 20.13
CA THR A 714 -28.61 18.54 21.35
C THR A 714 -28.95 17.81 22.66
N LYS A 715 -29.98 16.93 22.66
CA LYS A 715 -30.40 16.13 23.83
C LYS A 715 -29.30 15.23 24.40
N TYR A 716 -28.29 14.87 23.60
CA TYR A 716 -27.19 14.00 24.03
C TYR A 716 -25.94 14.79 24.45
N LEU A 717 -25.85 16.08 24.15
CA LEU A 717 -24.68 16.89 24.53
C LEU A 717 -24.47 16.97 26.05
N ASN A 718 -25.53 16.76 26.83
CA ASN A 718 -25.46 16.65 28.28
C ASN A 718 -26.36 15.52 28.75
N ILE A 719 -25.76 14.41 29.16
CA ILE A 719 -26.55 13.20 29.47
C ILE A 719 -27.20 13.26 30.85
N LYS A 720 -26.92 14.25 31.70
CA LYS A 720 -27.53 14.36 33.04
C LYS A 720 -29.06 14.44 32.98
N GLU A 721 -29.61 15.11 31.97
CA GLU A 721 -31.06 15.19 31.78
C GLU A 721 -31.71 13.82 31.54
N LEU A 722 -31.01 12.87 30.91
CA LEU A 722 -31.50 11.51 30.69
C LEU A 722 -31.73 10.73 32.01
N TYR A 723 -31.11 11.17 33.11
CA TYR A 723 -31.15 10.49 34.41
C TYR A 723 -32.09 11.15 35.44
N LYS A 724 -32.59 12.37 35.20
CA LYS A 724 -33.32 13.14 36.21
C LYS A 724 -34.69 12.60 36.63
N ASN A 725 -35.45 11.94 35.75
CA ASN A 725 -36.88 11.66 35.97
C ASN A 725 -37.33 10.22 35.62
N SER A 726 -36.50 9.21 35.86
CA SER A 726 -36.81 7.84 35.42
C SER A 726 -36.44 6.76 36.44
N ASN A 727 -37.21 5.67 36.48
CA ASN A 727 -36.84 4.44 37.18
C ASN A 727 -35.54 3.89 36.54
N ILE A 728 -34.49 3.75 37.33
CA ILE A 728 -33.24 3.11 36.93
C ILE A 728 -33.26 1.72 37.56
N ASN A 729 -33.46 0.69 36.73
CA ASN A 729 -33.42 -0.71 37.17
C ASN A 729 -32.03 -1.34 36.95
N ASN A 730 -31.13 -0.61 36.28
CA ASN A 730 -29.80 -1.06 35.88
C ASN A 730 -28.80 -0.90 37.03
N LYS A 731 -27.80 -1.78 37.10
CA LYS A 731 -26.60 -1.58 37.93
C LYS A 731 -25.55 -0.80 37.13
N ILE A 732 -25.26 0.43 37.53
CA ILE A 732 -24.34 1.32 36.82
C ILE A 732 -23.10 1.58 37.70
N GLU A 733 -21.92 1.31 37.17
CA GLU A 733 -20.64 1.65 37.80
C GLU A 733 -19.81 2.56 36.89
N ILE A 734 -19.30 3.65 37.47
CA ILE A 734 -18.38 4.59 36.81
C ILE A 734 -17.03 4.52 37.51
N HIS A 735 -16.01 4.15 36.76
CA HIS A 735 -14.62 4.02 37.21
C HIS A 735 -13.81 5.17 36.64
N TYR A 736 -13.17 5.99 37.48
CA TYR A 736 -12.48 7.20 37.01
C TYR A 736 -11.14 7.42 37.73
N SER A 737 -10.25 8.18 37.12
CA SER A 737 -8.98 8.56 37.74
C SER A 737 -9.15 9.79 38.62
N GLU A 738 -8.81 9.66 39.91
CA GLU A 738 -8.69 10.80 40.82
C GLU A 738 -7.46 11.66 40.49
N SER A 739 -6.48 11.08 39.79
CA SER A 739 -5.28 11.79 39.33
C SER A 739 -5.55 12.67 38.09
N VAL A 740 -6.74 12.58 37.49
CA VAL A 740 -7.21 13.45 36.39
C VAL A 740 -8.45 14.22 36.88
N PRO A 741 -8.33 15.45 37.39
CA PRO A 741 -9.43 16.17 38.04
C PRO A 741 -10.69 16.30 37.18
N LEU A 742 -10.54 16.43 35.86
CA LEU A 742 -11.70 16.54 34.95
C LEU A 742 -12.46 15.20 34.79
N ASP A 743 -11.82 14.05 34.99
CA ASP A 743 -12.51 12.75 34.97
C ASP A 743 -13.38 12.59 36.22
N GLU A 744 -12.87 13.03 37.37
CA GLU A 744 -13.64 13.13 38.61
C GLU A 744 -14.85 14.07 38.45
N VAL A 745 -14.66 15.25 37.84
CA VAL A 745 -15.76 16.18 37.55
C VAL A 745 -16.85 15.50 36.70
N HIS A 746 -16.50 14.76 35.65
CA HIS A 746 -17.49 14.06 34.84
C HIS A 746 -18.23 12.98 35.62
N ALA A 747 -17.52 12.18 36.42
CA ALA A 747 -18.12 11.12 37.23
C ALA A 747 -19.10 11.70 38.27
N LEU A 748 -18.66 12.71 39.03
CA LEU A 748 -19.47 13.38 40.06
C LEU A 748 -20.62 14.20 39.46
N TYR A 749 -20.49 14.70 38.22
CA TYR A 749 -21.57 15.46 37.59
C TYR A 749 -22.83 14.62 37.38
N LEU A 750 -22.66 13.31 37.13
CA LEU A 750 -23.75 12.35 36.96
C LEU A 750 -24.13 11.66 38.28
N ASP A 751 -23.55 12.05 39.42
CA ASP A 751 -23.78 11.42 40.72
C ASP A 751 -25.27 11.38 41.08
N ASP A 752 -25.75 10.15 41.24
CA ASP A 752 -27.12 9.78 41.57
C ASP A 752 -27.00 8.56 42.49
N LYS A 753 -27.88 8.44 43.50
CA LYS A 753 -27.85 7.34 44.49
C LYS A 753 -27.86 5.93 43.87
N ARG A 754 -28.23 5.81 42.60
CA ARG A 754 -28.34 4.55 41.85
C ARG A 754 -27.10 4.24 41.00
N ILE A 755 -26.13 5.16 40.92
CA ILE A 755 -24.85 5.02 40.23
C ILE A 755 -23.75 4.82 41.28
N LYS A 756 -22.89 3.82 41.10
CA LYS A 756 -21.72 3.61 41.96
C LYS A 756 -20.48 4.22 41.33
N LEU A 757 -19.77 5.03 42.10
CA LEU A 757 -18.55 5.70 41.66
C LEU A 757 -17.32 5.04 42.30
N PHE A 758 -16.32 4.73 41.49
CA PHE A 758 -15.05 4.13 41.93
C PHE A 758 -13.88 4.98 41.43
N SER A 759 -13.10 5.53 42.36
CA SER A 759 -11.91 6.32 42.05
C SER A 759 -10.63 5.47 42.12
N TYR A 760 -9.66 5.81 41.27
CA TYR A 760 -8.35 5.18 41.22
C TYR A 760 -7.24 6.23 41.28
N LYS A 761 -6.27 6.00 42.17
CA LYS A 761 -5.07 6.86 42.32
C LYS A 761 -3.93 6.33 41.46
N ASN A 762 -3.06 7.23 41.02
CA ASN A 762 -1.84 6.92 40.25
C ASN A 762 -2.13 6.22 38.90
N CYS A 763 -3.21 6.61 38.23
CA CYS A 763 -3.51 6.18 36.86
C CYS A 763 -3.90 7.40 36.01
N ASP A 764 -3.67 7.33 34.71
CA ASP A 764 -4.10 8.40 33.80
C ASP A 764 -5.59 8.23 33.43
N HIS A 765 -6.02 8.88 32.35
CA HIS A 765 -7.39 8.77 31.85
C HIS A 765 -7.80 7.31 31.52
N TYR A 766 -6.85 6.41 31.24
CA TYR A 766 -7.09 5.04 30.77
C TYR A 766 -7.22 4.02 31.91
N VAL A 767 -8.19 4.25 32.79
CA VAL A 767 -8.50 3.38 33.95
C VAL A 767 -8.70 1.92 33.54
N SER A 768 -9.33 1.66 32.39
CA SER A 768 -9.51 0.29 31.89
C SER A 768 -8.19 -0.42 31.58
N VAL A 769 -7.20 0.29 31.02
CA VAL A 769 -5.86 -0.24 30.75
C VAL A 769 -5.13 -0.50 32.06
N TYR A 770 -5.17 0.45 32.98
CA TYR A 770 -4.62 0.29 34.32
C TYR A 770 -5.17 -0.96 35.03
N LEU A 771 -6.50 -1.13 35.04
CA LEU A 771 -7.14 -2.30 35.65
C LEU A 771 -6.78 -3.61 34.95
N HIS A 772 -6.59 -3.58 33.63
CA HIS A 772 -6.14 -4.75 32.87
C HIS A 772 -4.71 -5.14 33.23
N GLU A 773 -3.78 -4.18 33.30
CA GLU A 773 -2.38 -4.42 33.73
C GLU A 773 -2.31 -4.97 35.15
N LYS A 774 -3.25 -4.59 36.02
CA LYS A 774 -3.40 -5.12 37.38
C LYS A 774 -4.17 -6.43 37.47
N ARG A 775 -4.66 -6.97 36.35
CA ARG A 775 -5.50 -8.19 36.27
C ARG A 775 -6.82 -8.10 37.04
N LEU A 776 -7.34 -6.90 37.22
CA LEU A 776 -8.61 -6.66 37.93
C LEU A 776 -9.79 -6.49 36.97
N LEU A 777 -9.53 -6.07 35.73
CA LEU A 777 -10.59 -5.76 34.77
C LEU A 777 -11.44 -6.99 34.43
N GLU A 778 -10.81 -8.13 34.19
CA GLU A 778 -11.51 -9.34 33.77
C GLU A 778 -12.43 -9.88 34.86
N ASP A 779 -11.91 -10.03 36.07
CA ASP A 779 -12.67 -10.42 37.26
C ASP A 779 -13.88 -9.50 37.47
N MET A 780 -13.69 -8.19 37.26
CA MET A 780 -14.74 -7.20 37.41
C MET A 780 -15.84 -7.33 36.35
N VAL A 781 -15.47 -7.58 35.08
CA VAL A 781 -16.44 -7.84 34.00
C VAL A 781 -17.19 -9.14 34.28
N LEU A 782 -16.50 -10.24 34.62
CA LEU A 782 -17.11 -11.54 34.93
C LEU A 782 -18.08 -11.43 36.12
N LYS A 783 -17.73 -10.66 37.15
CA LYS A 783 -18.62 -10.38 38.28
C LYS A 783 -19.91 -9.68 37.85
N HIS A 784 -19.84 -8.74 36.91
CA HIS A 784 -21.02 -8.06 36.36
C HIS A 784 -21.90 -9.01 35.52
N LEU A 785 -21.29 -10.02 34.92
CA LEU A 785 -22.00 -11.13 34.27
C LEU A 785 -22.47 -12.20 35.27
N GLY A 786 -22.09 -12.09 36.55
CA GLY A 786 -22.46 -12.96 37.67
C GLY A 786 -21.65 -14.26 37.75
N ILE A 787 -20.36 -14.20 37.44
CA ILE A 787 -19.40 -15.31 37.56
C ILE A 787 -18.32 -14.92 38.58
N GLU A 788 -17.97 -15.83 39.49
CA GLU A 788 -16.89 -15.66 40.47
C GLU A 788 -15.66 -16.50 40.07
N LYS A 789 -14.47 -15.88 40.02
CA LYS A 789 -13.19 -16.55 39.77
C LYS A 789 -12.52 -16.94 41.09
N HIS A 790 -12.01 -18.18 41.18
CA HIS A 790 -11.16 -18.62 42.30
C HIS A 790 -9.71 -18.12 42.13
N LYS A 791 -9.09 -17.56 43.19
CA LYS A 791 -7.65 -17.19 43.21
C LYS A 791 -6.78 -18.45 43.03
N LYS A 792 -6.11 -18.61 41.88
CA LYS A 792 -5.10 -19.67 41.68
C LYS A 792 -3.86 -19.44 42.55
N SER A 793 -3.41 -20.48 43.28
CA SER A 793 -2.07 -20.53 43.88
C SER A 793 -0.98 -20.56 42.80
N LYS A 794 0.17 -19.91 43.03
CA LYS A 794 1.29 -19.94 42.07
C LYS A 794 1.90 -21.33 41.99
N ASN A 795 2.20 -21.78 40.78
CA ASN A 795 2.89 -23.05 40.57
C ASN A 795 4.38 -22.91 40.89
N LYS A 796 4.92 -23.87 41.65
CA LYS A 796 6.35 -24.01 41.92
C LYS A 796 7.02 -24.77 40.78
N ILE A 797 8.00 -24.15 40.12
CA ILE A 797 8.66 -24.73 38.94
C ILE A 797 10.17 -24.66 39.09
N LEU A 798 10.85 -25.78 38.87
CA LEU A 798 12.32 -25.87 38.89
C LEU A 798 12.88 -25.71 37.47
N PHE A 799 13.73 -24.71 37.29
CA PHE A 799 14.44 -24.42 36.05
C PHE A 799 15.93 -24.73 36.19
N ALA A 800 16.62 -24.96 35.08
CA ALA A 800 18.08 -24.96 35.07
C ALA A 800 18.65 -23.52 35.07
N ASP A 801 19.94 -23.40 35.37
CA ASP A 801 20.64 -22.12 35.45
C ASP A 801 20.56 -21.27 34.16
N LYS A 802 20.73 -19.94 34.31
CA LYS A 802 20.80 -18.85 33.30
C LYS A 802 19.54 -18.00 33.09
N TRP A 803 18.38 -18.40 33.62
CA TRP A 803 17.13 -17.62 33.47
C TRP A 803 16.76 -16.80 34.71
N GLN A 804 17.56 -16.82 35.78
CA GLN A 804 17.24 -16.21 37.08
C GLN A 804 16.82 -14.72 36.98
N SER A 805 17.59 -13.90 36.28
CA SER A 805 17.32 -12.46 36.14
C SER A 805 16.00 -12.18 35.39
N THR A 806 15.64 -13.07 34.47
CA THR A 806 14.47 -12.94 33.63
C THR A 806 13.21 -13.41 34.37
N LEU A 807 13.30 -14.54 35.07
CA LEU A 807 12.18 -15.08 35.85
C LEU A 807 11.85 -14.26 37.10
N LYS A 808 12.80 -13.46 37.63
CA LYS A 808 12.50 -12.47 38.69
C LYS A 808 11.40 -11.47 38.30
N LYS A 809 11.17 -11.24 37.00
CA LYS A 809 10.11 -10.37 36.49
C LYS A 809 8.75 -11.07 36.34
N CYS A 810 8.70 -12.39 36.49
CA CYS A 810 7.52 -13.21 36.27
C CYS A 810 6.78 -13.43 37.60
N SER A 811 5.79 -12.58 37.90
CA SER A 811 5.05 -12.66 39.18
C SER A 811 4.04 -13.82 39.26
N PHE A 812 3.75 -14.51 38.16
CA PHE A 812 2.73 -15.56 38.07
C PHE A 812 3.22 -16.97 38.48
N ILE A 813 4.54 -17.17 38.59
CA ILE A 813 5.17 -18.43 39.01
C ILE A 813 6.03 -18.24 40.26
N GLU A 814 6.28 -19.33 40.97
CA GLU A 814 7.32 -19.43 42.00
C GLU A 814 8.51 -20.22 41.41
N ALA A 815 9.50 -19.49 40.89
CA ALA A 815 10.61 -20.08 40.13
C ALA A 815 11.80 -20.46 41.03
N TYR A 816 12.28 -21.69 40.88
CA TYR A 816 13.46 -22.22 41.55
C TYR A 816 14.54 -22.60 40.52
N HIS A 817 15.80 -22.70 40.96
CA HIS A 817 16.94 -22.93 40.07
C HIS A 817 17.96 -23.90 40.66
N THR A 818 18.47 -24.82 39.84
CA THR A 818 19.63 -25.68 40.18
C THR A 818 20.35 -26.17 38.92
N SER A 819 21.56 -26.72 39.08
CA SER A 819 22.30 -27.33 37.97
C SER A 819 21.73 -28.71 37.63
N PHE A 820 21.47 -28.94 36.34
CA PHE A 820 21.00 -30.23 35.80
C PHE A 820 22.15 -31.18 35.42
N SER A 821 23.37 -30.90 35.87
CA SER A 821 24.53 -31.77 35.63
C SER A 821 24.47 -33.10 36.40
N ASP A 822 23.78 -33.12 37.54
CA ASP A 822 23.59 -34.29 38.40
C ASP A 822 22.11 -34.44 38.74
N ILE A 823 21.46 -35.45 38.16
CA ILE A 823 20.00 -35.61 38.28
C ILE A 823 19.57 -35.98 39.70
N LYS A 824 20.44 -36.61 40.50
CA LYS A 824 20.09 -36.95 41.90
C LYS A 824 19.95 -35.69 42.73
N LYS A 825 20.89 -34.74 42.58
CA LYS A 825 20.80 -33.42 43.22
C LYS A 825 19.58 -32.61 42.78
N VAL A 826 19.16 -32.74 41.51
CA VAL A 826 17.92 -32.12 41.02
C VAL A 826 16.70 -32.69 41.76
N ILE A 827 16.64 -34.02 41.91
CA ILE A 827 15.55 -34.70 42.63
C ILE A 827 15.51 -34.27 44.08
N ASP A 828 16.64 -34.36 44.79
CA ASP A 828 16.74 -34.01 46.21
C ASP A 828 16.30 -32.55 46.43
N PHE A 829 16.83 -31.61 45.62
CA PHE A 829 16.45 -30.21 45.69
C PHE A 829 14.96 -29.98 45.42
N ALA A 830 14.37 -30.68 44.44
CA ALA A 830 12.95 -30.56 44.13
C ALA A 830 12.07 -31.04 45.29
N LEU A 831 12.42 -32.18 45.90
CA LEU A 831 11.67 -32.75 47.02
C LEU A 831 11.79 -31.87 48.27
N ASP A 832 12.99 -31.40 48.61
CA ASP A 832 13.24 -30.52 49.77
C ASP A 832 12.44 -29.21 49.69
N ASN A 833 12.21 -28.69 48.48
CA ASN A 833 11.48 -27.45 48.24
C ASN A 833 9.99 -27.66 47.87
N LYS A 834 9.49 -28.90 47.91
CA LYS A 834 8.13 -29.29 47.51
C LYS A 834 7.77 -28.84 46.09
N ILE A 835 8.71 -29.00 45.17
CA ILE A 835 8.54 -28.69 43.74
C ILE A 835 8.15 -29.97 43.01
N ASN A 836 7.07 -29.91 42.23
CA ASN A 836 6.60 -31.05 41.44
C ASN A 836 6.73 -30.85 39.93
N ILE A 837 7.08 -29.65 39.43
CA ILE A 837 7.23 -29.36 38.00
C ILE A 837 8.69 -29.06 37.68
N LEU A 838 9.26 -29.78 36.72
CA LEU A 838 10.56 -29.47 36.13
C LEU A 838 10.37 -28.86 34.74
N PHE A 839 11.15 -27.83 34.43
CA PHE A 839 11.09 -27.18 33.11
C PHE A 839 12.46 -27.18 32.42
N GLY A 840 12.54 -27.86 31.28
CA GLY A 840 13.75 -27.97 30.46
C GLY A 840 14.10 -26.70 29.67
N ASN A 841 14.42 -25.59 30.33
CA ASN A 841 14.70 -24.29 29.69
C ASN A 841 15.99 -24.23 28.86
N ASN A 842 16.85 -25.25 28.90
CA ASN A 842 18.05 -25.33 28.08
C ASN A 842 18.34 -26.78 27.63
N TYR A 843 19.25 -26.95 26.67
CA TYR A 843 19.56 -28.27 26.11
C TYR A 843 20.07 -29.27 27.14
N SER A 844 20.94 -28.86 28.07
CA SER A 844 21.46 -29.74 29.12
C SER A 844 20.34 -30.26 30.02
N ALA A 845 19.39 -29.40 30.39
CA ALA A 845 18.22 -29.77 31.17
C ALA A 845 17.29 -30.72 30.40
N GLN A 846 16.95 -30.40 29.15
CA GLN A 846 16.17 -31.28 28.27
C GLN A 846 16.80 -32.67 28.19
N LYS A 847 18.11 -32.74 27.91
CA LYS A 847 18.85 -34.00 27.80
C LYS A 847 18.91 -34.76 29.11
N ALA A 848 19.15 -34.08 30.23
CA ALA A 848 19.21 -34.71 31.55
C ALA A 848 17.86 -35.30 31.96
N ILE A 849 16.77 -34.57 31.73
CA ILE A 849 15.41 -35.04 32.01
C ILE A 849 15.06 -36.21 31.08
N ALA A 850 15.26 -36.08 29.76
CA ALA A 850 14.94 -37.13 28.79
C ALA A 850 15.75 -38.42 28.98
N LYS A 851 16.97 -38.34 29.55
CA LYS A 851 17.79 -39.52 29.88
C LYS A 851 17.29 -40.23 31.16
N ASN A 852 16.64 -39.52 32.07
CA ASN A 852 16.26 -40.01 33.40
C ASN A 852 14.74 -40.00 33.62
N GLU A 853 13.96 -40.03 32.55
CA GLU A 853 12.51 -39.85 32.58
C GLU A 853 11.81 -40.79 33.56
N LYS A 854 12.13 -42.09 33.51
CA LYS A 854 11.54 -43.11 34.39
C LYS A 854 11.77 -42.79 35.87
N LEU A 855 13.02 -42.48 36.24
CA LEU A 855 13.41 -42.16 37.61
C LEU A 855 12.70 -40.90 38.13
N LEU A 856 12.59 -39.86 37.30
CA LEU A 856 11.94 -38.61 37.68
C LEU A 856 10.42 -38.79 37.88
N LYS A 857 9.77 -39.56 37.01
CA LYS A 857 8.35 -39.91 37.14
C LYS A 857 8.09 -40.75 38.40
N GLU A 858 8.96 -41.72 38.72
CA GLU A 858 8.88 -42.53 39.95
C GLU A 858 8.98 -41.68 41.23
N LYS A 859 9.65 -40.52 41.16
CA LYS A 859 9.73 -39.54 42.26
C LYS A 859 8.61 -38.51 42.27
N GLY A 860 7.59 -38.66 41.41
CA GLY A 860 6.43 -37.78 41.34
C GLY A 860 6.68 -36.44 40.66
N LEU A 861 7.80 -36.28 39.94
CA LEU A 861 8.13 -35.06 39.22
C LEU A 861 7.48 -35.07 37.83
N LYS A 862 6.83 -33.97 37.48
CA LYS A 862 6.11 -33.74 36.23
C LYS A 862 6.93 -32.86 35.28
N PHE A 863 6.98 -33.25 34.01
CA PHE A 863 7.72 -32.53 32.97
C PHE A 863 7.29 -32.99 31.58
N LEU A 864 7.42 -32.09 30.61
CA LEU A 864 7.38 -32.35 29.17
C LEU A 864 8.72 -31.91 28.58
N VAL A 865 9.41 -32.83 27.92
CA VAL A 865 10.70 -32.61 27.26
C VAL A 865 10.73 -33.35 25.93
N ASN A 866 11.58 -32.87 25.02
CA ASN A 866 11.80 -33.54 23.74
C ASN A 866 12.46 -34.91 23.97
N THR A 867 12.14 -35.89 23.13
CA THR A 867 12.83 -37.18 23.18
C THR A 867 14.31 -37.04 22.85
N GLN A 868 15.12 -38.02 23.26
CA GLN A 868 16.56 -38.03 22.94
C GLN A 868 16.83 -38.03 21.43
N LYS A 869 15.93 -38.63 20.64
CA LYS A 869 16.00 -38.64 19.17
C LYS A 869 15.79 -37.23 18.62
N THR A 870 14.71 -36.55 19.02
CA THR A 870 14.38 -35.19 18.61
C THR A 870 15.47 -34.19 19.03
N LEU A 871 16.01 -34.34 20.25
CA LEU A 871 17.15 -33.56 20.71
C LEU A 871 18.37 -33.70 19.78
N LYS A 872 18.66 -34.92 19.31
CA LYS A 872 19.76 -35.17 18.36
C LYS A 872 19.49 -34.53 17.00
N HIS A 873 18.28 -34.70 16.45
CA HIS A 873 17.91 -34.16 15.14
C HIS A 873 18.01 -32.63 15.08
N PHE A 874 17.67 -31.92 16.16
CA PHE A 874 17.75 -30.45 16.20
C PHE A 874 19.17 -29.91 16.47
N VAL A 875 19.97 -30.60 17.27
CA VAL A 875 21.30 -30.10 17.67
C VAL A 875 22.38 -30.43 16.63
N ASP A 876 22.30 -31.59 16.00
CA ASP A 876 23.23 -31.98 14.95
C ASP A 876 22.83 -31.27 13.65
N LYS A 877 23.51 -30.16 13.35
CA LYS A 877 23.16 -29.34 12.19
C LYS A 877 23.30 -30.13 10.90
N LYS A 878 24.32 -30.98 10.75
CA LYS A 878 24.52 -31.77 9.54
C LYS A 878 23.33 -32.70 9.34
N LEU A 879 22.94 -33.44 10.39
CA LEU A 879 21.76 -34.30 10.36
C LEU A 879 20.47 -33.52 10.05
N PHE A 880 20.31 -32.32 10.62
CA PHE A 880 19.19 -31.43 10.30
C PHE A 880 19.14 -31.09 8.80
N TYR A 881 20.24 -30.62 8.20
CA TYR A 881 20.29 -30.34 6.76
C TYR A 881 20.01 -31.62 5.94
N ASP A 882 20.68 -32.73 6.24
CA ASP A 882 20.50 -34.00 5.54
C ASP A 882 19.02 -34.45 5.54
N LEU A 883 18.33 -34.33 6.68
CA LEU A 883 16.90 -34.67 6.80
C LEU A 883 15.99 -33.71 6.02
N MET A 884 16.32 -32.41 6.00
CA MET A 884 15.57 -31.41 5.22
C MET A 884 15.68 -31.68 3.71
N LEU A 885 16.88 -31.98 3.22
CA LEU A 885 17.10 -32.36 1.81
C LEU A 885 16.38 -33.66 1.47
N GLN A 886 16.48 -34.68 2.34
CA GLN A 886 15.80 -35.97 2.13
C GLN A 886 14.28 -35.81 1.97
N LYS A 887 13.67 -34.83 2.63
CA LYS A 887 12.23 -34.58 2.62
C LYS A 887 11.75 -33.70 1.46
N GLY A 888 12.67 -33.07 0.70
CA GLY A 888 12.34 -32.11 -0.36
C GLY A 888 12.11 -30.69 0.15
N TYR A 889 12.76 -30.30 1.26
CA TYR A 889 12.65 -28.97 1.88
C TYR A 889 13.90 -28.11 1.67
N GLU A 890 14.70 -28.38 0.65
CA GLU A 890 15.92 -27.64 0.32
C GLU A 890 15.68 -26.13 0.13
N GLN A 891 14.52 -25.70 -0.39
CA GLN A 891 14.22 -24.28 -0.53
C GLN A 891 14.08 -23.55 0.83
N TYR A 892 13.79 -24.27 1.91
CA TYR A 892 13.48 -23.70 3.23
C TYR A 892 14.68 -23.68 4.18
N VAL A 893 15.85 -24.09 3.73
CA VAL A 893 17.11 -24.00 4.47
C VAL A 893 18.14 -23.24 3.65
N PRO A 894 19.19 -22.70 4.28
CA PRO A 894 20.31 -22.18 3.52
C PRO A 894 20.96 -23.28 2.67
N LYS A 895 21.37 -23.02 1.42
CA LYS A 895 22.15 -23.98 0.64
C LYS A 895 23.37 -24.44 1.45
N TYR A 896 23.47 -25.75 1.67
CA TYR A 896 24.59 -26.39 2.35
C TYR A 896 25.48 -27.06 1.28
N TYR A 897 26.78 -26.83 1.36
CA TYR A 897 27.74 -27.28 0.35
C TYR A 897 28.40 -28.60 0.78
N SER A 898 28.21 -29.65 -0.01
CA SER A 898 28.88 -30.94 0.13
C SER A 898 30.10 -31.10 -0.79
N ASN A 899 30.31 -30.15 -1.70
CA ASN A 899 31.44 -30.11 -2.64
C ASN A 899 32.15 -28.74 -2.56
N GLU A 900 33.47 -28.75 -2.41
CA GLU A 900 34.30 -27.56 -2.29
C GLU A 900 34.23 -26.64 -3.52
N ASN A 901 34.11 -27.22 -4.72
CA ASN A 901 34.07 -26.46 -5.98
C ASN A 901 32.72 -25.73 -6.20
N GLU A 902 31.70 -26.03 -5.41
CA GLU A 902 30.38 -25.41 -5.52
C GLU A 902 30.16 -24.26 -4.53
N VAL A 903 31.13 -24.02 -3.63
CA VAL A 903 31.04 -22.99 -2.59
C VAL A 903 31.09 -21.60 -3.22
N ILE A 904 30.08 -20.79 -2.92
CA ILE A 904 30.02 -19.37 -3.28
C ILE A 904 30.44 -18.53 -2.06
N TYR A 905 31.40 -17.63 -2.24
CA TYR A 905 31.91 -16.75 -1.18
C TYR A 905 31.27 -15.35 -1.23
N PRO A 906 31.05 -14.67 -0.08
CA PRO A 906 31.29 -15.19 1.26
C PRO A 906 30.36 -16.36 1.60
N CYS A 907 30.86 -17.32 2.39
CA CYS A 907 30.08 -18.44 2.89
C CYS A 907 30.17 -18.52 4.42
N ILE A 908 29.38 -19.40 5.02
CA ILE A 908 29.33 -19.56 6.47
C ILE A 908 29.79 -20.95 6.88
N VAL A 909 30.77 -20.96 7.77
CA VAL A 909 31.26 -22.16 8.42
C VAL A 909 30.64 -22.28 9.80
N LYS A 910 30.06 -23.44 10.14
CA LYS A 910 29.47 -23.72 11.45
C LYS A 910 29.95 -25.06 11.97
N THR A 911 30.17 -25.16 13.27
CA THR A 911 30.31 -26.48 13.92
C THR A 911 28.98 -27.24 13.94
N ILE A 912 29.05 -28.57 13.82
CA ILE A 912 27.87 -29.45 13.83
C ILE A 912 27.00 -29.24 15.07
N SER A 913 27.60 -29.10 16.27
CA SER A 913 26.88 -29.08 17.56
C SER A 913 27.05 -27.79 18.38
N GLY A 914 27.63 -26.72 17.81
CA GLY A 914 27.79 -25.43 18.50
C GLY A 914 26.48 -24.67 18.70
N GLY A 915 26.43 -23.81 19.72
CA GLY A 915 25.28 -22.97 20.02
C GLY A 915 25.69 -21.60 20.59
N ALA A 916 24.76 -20.64 20.56
CA ALA A 916 24.98 -19.24 20.94
C ALA A 916 26.08 -18.54 20.12
N GLY A 917 26.15 -18.84 18.81
CA GLY A 917 27.12 -18.23 17.89
C GLY A 917 28.55 -18.78 17.98
N ARG A 918 28.85 -19.65 18.94
CA ARG A 918 30.20 -20.24 19.09
C ARG A 918 30.51 -21.19 17.94
N GLY A 919 31.67 -21.02 17.32
CA GLY A 919 32.12 -21.83 16.19
C GLY A 919 31.33 -21.54 14.90
N ILE A 920 30.88 -20.29 14.72
CA ILE A 920 30.28 -19.78 13.48
C ILE A 920 31.10 -18.58 13.00
N PHE A 921 31.60 -18.63 11.76
CA PHE A 921 32.31 -17.51 11.14
C PHE A 921 31.97 -17.40 9.65
N ILE A 922 32.22 -16.21 9.09
CA ILE A 922 32.12 -15.94 7.65
C ILE A 922 33.48 -16.24 7.05
N ALA A 923 33.53 -17.09 6.03
CA ALA A 923 34.72 -17.29 5.21
C ALA A 923 34.57 -16.49 3.92
N TYR A 924 35.56 -15.68 3.58
CA TYR A 924 35.54 -14.86 2.36
C TYR A 924 36.30 -15.51 1.19
N SER A 925 37.06 -16.54 1.48
CA SER A 925 37.88 -17.25 0.50
C SER A 925 38.04 -18.73 0.84
N LYS A 926 38.56 -19.50 -0.12
CA LYS A 926 38.83 -20.93 0.00
C LYS A 926 39.85 -21.25 1.10
N ASP A 927 40.82 -20.38 1.31
CA ASP A 927 41.91 -20.62 2.28
C ASP A 927 41.44 -20.50 3.74
N GLU A 928 40.27 -19.91 3.97
CA GLU A 928 39.64 -19.77 5.30
C GLU A 928 38.81 -20.99 5.70
N ILE A 929 38.65 -21.98 4.81
CA ILE A 929 37.85 -23.19 5.07
C ILE A 929 38.68 -24.47 4.98
N THR A 930 38.43 -25.40 5.90
CA THR A 930 38.99 -26.76 5.84
C THR A 930 37.88 -27.74 5.47
N PHE A 931 37.63 -27.95 4.17
CA PHE A 931 36.51 -28.78 3.67
C PHE A 931 36.57 -30.25 4.17
N LYS A 932 37.76 -30.73 4.56
CA LYS A 932 37.97 -32.09 5.11
C LYS A 932 37.57 -32.24 6.58
N ASP A 933 37.31 -31.15 7.31
CA ASP A 933 36.91 -31.25 8.72
C ASP A 933 35.46 -31.73 8.83
N LYS A 934 35.31 -32.99 9.24
CA LYS A 934 34.00 -33.64 9.43
C LYS A 934 33.15 -33.02 10.53
N ASN A 935 33.68 -32.10 11.33
CA ASN A 935 32.95 -31.42 12.40
C ASN A 935 32.33 -30.08 11.97
N LEU A 936 32.54 -29.67 10.71
CA LEU A 936 32.05 -28.41 10.16
C LEU A 936 30.98 -28.64 9.09
N ILE A 937 30.07 -27.67 8.98
CA ILE A 937 29.16 -27.50 7.85
C ILE A 937 29.44 -26.16 7.18
N ILE A 938 29.37 -26.14 5.86
CA ILE A 938 29.55 -24.93 5.05
C ILE A 938 28.22 -24.63 4.40
N SER A 939 27.71 -23.41 4.59
CA SER A 939 26.39 -22.99 4.10
C SER A 939 26.45 -21.61 3.47
N GLU A 940 25.45 -21.28 2.65
CA GLU A 940 25.34 -19.97 2.02
C GLU A 940 25.30 -18.83 3.04
N TYR A 941 25.85 -17.70 2.61
CA TYR A 941 25.77 -16.44 3.33
C TYR A 941 24.45 -15.73 2.98
N LEU A 942 23.61 -15.55 3.99
CA LEU A 942 22.32 -14.85 3.91
C LEU A 942 22.39 -13.51 4.66
N PRO A 943 22.76 -12.41 4.00
CA PRO A 943 22.74 -11.08 4.63
C PRO A 943 21.29 -10.63 4.86
N SER A 944 21.01 -10.10 6.06
CA SER A 944 19.74 -9.42 6.34
C SER A 944 19.86 -8.54 7.58
N LYS A 945 19.07 -7.47 7.64
CA LYS A 945 18.88 -6.63 8.83
C LYS A 945 17.93 -7.23 9.86
N VAL A 946 17.24 -8.33 9.52
CA VAL A 946 16.20 -8.94 10.36
C VAL A 946 16.42 -10.44 10.48
N GLU A 947 16.36 -10.95 11.71
CA GLU A 947 16.26 -12.38 12.03
C GLU A 947 14.96 -12.62 12.79
N TYR A 948 14.33 -13.76 12.53
CA TYR A 948 13.12 -14.17 13.23
C TYR A 948 13.42 -15.39 14.11
N ALA A 949 12.77 -15.43 15.27
CA ALA A 949 12.77 -16.58 16.16
C ALA A 949 11.33 -16.94 16.51
N THR A 950 10.86 -18.12 16.08
CA THR A 950 9.56 -18.66 16.43
C THR A 950 9.73 -19.76 17.47
N THR A 951 9.26 -19.52 18.69
CA THR A 951 9.10 -20.57 19.70
C THR A 951 7.77 -21.28 19.48
N ILE A 952 7.78 -22.60 19.44
CA ILE A 952 6.57 -23.42 19.32
C ILE A 952 6.52 -24.47 20.42
N PHE A 953 5.30 -24.81 20.83
CA PHE A 953 4.98 -25.97 21.63
C PHE A 953 3.95 -26.82 20.87
N MET A 954 4.24 -28.11 20.71
CA MET A 954 3.47 -29.04 19.91
C MET A 954 2.98 -30.21 20.73
N LYS A 955 1.80 -30.71 20.37
CA LYS A 955 1.21 -31.95 20.85
C LYS A 955 0.75 -32.79 19.67
N LYS A 956 1.17 -34.05 19.58
CA LYS A 956 0.79 -35.00 18.52
C LYS A 956 0.93 -34.43 17.11
N GLY A 957 2.06 -33.80 16.83
CA GLY A 957 2.35 -33.18 15.53
C GLY A 957 1.58 -31.89 15.23
N LYS A 958 0.88 -31.30 16.20
CA LYS A 958 0.17 -30.02 16.04
C LYS A 958 0.73 -28.93 16.93
N ILE A 959 0.91 -27.74 16.39
CA ILE A 959 1.28 -26.54 17.17
C ILE A 959 0.09 -26.16 18.05
N ILE A 960 0.30 -26.16 19.36
CA ILE A 960 -0.71 -25.76 20.36
C ILE A 960 -0.41 -24.41 21.00
N GLU A 961 0.82 -23.90 20.82
CA GLU A 961 1.22 -22.55 21.22
C GLU A 961 2.41 -22.07 20.39
N ASP A 962 2.42 -20.80 19.98
CA ASP A 962 3.50 -20.21 19.19
C ASP A 962 3.75 -18.73 19.53
N PHE A 963 5.03 -18.33 19.46
CA PHE A 963 5.44 -16.94 19.62
C PHE A 963 6.58 -16.60 18.68
N THR A 964 6.39 -15.61 17.81
CA THR A 964 7.43 -15.14 16.90
C THR A 964 7.93 -13.76 17.28
N PHE A 965 9.24 -13.59 17.26
CA PHE A 965 9.90 -12.31 17.49
C PHE A 965 10.84 -11.98 16.35
N SER A 966 10.74 -10.75 15.84
CA SER A 966 11.71 -10.17 14.93
C SER A 966 12.82 -9.49 15.74
N LYS A 967 14.06 -9.65 15.30
CA LYS A 967 15.25 -9.04 15.87
C LYS A 967 15.90 -8.20 14.78
N LYS A 968 15.82 -6.88 14.93
CA LYS A 968 16.24 -5.90 13.94
C LYS A 968 17.52 -5.19 14.37
N VAL A 969 18.42 -4.96 13.42
CA VAL A 969 19.64 -4.16 13.61
C VAL A 969 19.84 -3.20 12.42
N GLU A 970 20.77 -2.26 12.54
CA GLU A 970 20.98 -1.22 11.52
C GLU A 970 21.69 -1.71 10.24
N LYS A 971 22.60 -2.69 10.38
CA LYS A 971 23.42 -3.23 9.29
C LYS A 971 23.17 -4.72 9.09
N ASP A 972 23.33 -5.19 7.86
CA ASP A 972 23.18 -6.62 7.56
C ASP A 972 24.11 -7.47 8.40
N PHE A 973 23.58 -8.60 8.86
CA PHE A 973 24.33 -9.62 9.59
C PHE A 973 23.89 -10.99 9.09
N TYR A 974 24.64 -12.04 9.42
CA TYR A 974 24.24 -13.42 9.10
C TYR A 974 23.50 -14.10 10.25
N VAL A 975 24.13 -14.19 11.42
CA VAL A 975 23.54 -14.70 12.68
C VAL A 975 23.81 -13.69 13.79
N LEU A 976 22.83 -13.44 14.66
CA LEU A 976 23.03 -12.56 15.82
C LEU A 976 23.99 -13.20 16.83
N GLN A 977 25.20 -12.67 16.92
CA GLN A 977 26.18 -13.03 17.95
C GLN A 977 26.02 -12.17 19.22
N ALA A 978 26.51 -12.67 20.35
CA ALA A 978 26.31 -12.07 21.67
C ALA A 978 26.86 -10.64 21.81
N GLU A 979 27.85 -10.27 20.99
CA GLU A 979 28.55 -8.97 21.01
C GLU A 979 27.73 -7.82 20.38
N LYS A 980 26.61 -8.10 19.69
CA LYS A 980 25.76 -7.09 19.04
C LYS A 980 24.54 -6.65 19.87
N LYS A 981 24.47 -7.02 21.17
CA LYS A 981 23.25 -6.89 21.99
C LYS A 981 22.75 -5.47 22.24
N GLU A 982 23.60 -4.46 22.20
CA GLU A 982 23.24 -3.08 22.60
C GLU A 982 22.39 -2.33 21.56
N THR A 983 22.30 -2.82 20.32
CA THR A 983 21.58 -2.15 19.21
C THR A 983 20.44 -2.99 18.60
N ILE A 984 20.07 -4.12 19.21
CA ILE A 984 19.00 -4.99 18.69
C ILE A 984 17.64 -4.53 19.18
N LYS A 985 16.76 -4.17 18.25
CA LYS A 985 15.33 -3.97 18.53
C LYS A 985 14.59 -5.29 18.39
N VAL A 986 14.01 -5.79 19.48
CA VAL A 986 13.20 -7.01 19.49
C VAL A 986 11.72 -6.64 19.53
N GLU A 987 10.95 -7.15 18.56
CA GLU A 987 9.52 -6.90 18.46
C GLU A 987 8.78 -8.22 18.27
N TYR A 988 7.68 -8.41 19.01
CA TYR A 988 6.73 -9.49 18.72
C TYR A 988 6.15 -9.27 17.31
N CYS A 989 5.98 -10.35 16.56
CA CYS A 989 5.39 -10.32 15.23
C CYS A 989 4.69 -11.65 14.93
N GLU A 990 3.85 -11.69 13.91
CA GLU A 990 3.28 -12.93 13.41
C GLU A 990 4.19 -13.57 12.37
N THR A 991 4.05 -14.88 12.18
CA THR A 991 4.71 -15.62 11.11
C THR A 991 3.68 -16.30 10.22
N PRO A 992 3.75 -16.13 8.88
CA PRO A 992 2.87 -16.85 7.96
C PRO A 992 3.30 -18.32 7.76
N PHE A 993 4.36 -18.78 8.42
CA PHE A 993 5.01 -20.07 8.15
C PHE A 993 4.65 -21.16 9.17
N LEU A 994 3.60 -21.00 9.98
CA LEU A 994 3.27 -21.96 11.05
C LEU A 994 2.94 -23.36 10.52
N GLU A 995 2.16 -23.47 9.44
CA GLU A 995 1.80 -24.77 8.85
C GLU A 995 3.06 -25.50 8.33
N LEU A 996 3.97 -24.77 7.69
CA LEU A 996 5.26 -25.30 7.25
C LEU A 996 6.13 -25.73 8.45
N PHE A 997 6.20 -24.92 9.50
CA PHE A 997 6.94 -25.26 10.71
C PHE A 997 6.36 -26.49 11.41
N GLU A 998 5.04 -26.62 11.45
CA GLU A 998 4.35 -27.80 11.97
C GLU A 998 4.74 -29.06 11.18
N GLU A 999 4.73 -28.99 9.86
CA GLU A 999 5.10 -30.11 8.98
C GLU A 999 6.57 -30.52 9.18
N ILE A 1000 7.49 -29.54 9.14
CA ILE A 1000 8.93 -29.76 9.33
C ILE A 1000 9.21 -30.34 10.71
N VAL A 1001 8.67 -29.73 11.77
CA VAL A 1001 8.96 -30.16 13.14
C VAL A 1001 8.30 -31.50 13.43
N SER A 1002 7.12 -31.81 12.89
CA SER A 1002 6.51 -33.14 13.01
C SER A 1002 7.38 -34.22 12.37
N TYR A 1003 7.89 -33.96 11.17
CA TYR A 1003 8.82 -34.87 10.49
C TYR A 1003 10.10 -35.07 11.30
N LEU A 1004 10.75 -33.98 11.72
CA LEU A 1004 12.02 -34.05 12.46
C LEU A 1004 11.85 -34.66 13.86
N SER A 1005 10.73 -34.42 14.53
CA SER A 1005 10.43 -35.02 15.84
C SER A 1005 9.85 -36.43 15.75
N SER A 1006 9.66 -36.98 14.54
CA SER A 1006 9.03 -38.29 14.34
C SER A 1006 7.63 -38.41 14.97
N ASN A 1007 6.86 -37.32 14.98
CA ASN A 1007 5.56 -37.21 15.64
C ASN A 1007 5.60 -37.58 17.13
N ASP A 1008 6.65 -37.15 17.84
CA ASP A 1008 6.68 -37.20 19.31
C ASP A 1008 5.36 -36.63 19.87
N ASP A 1009 4.86 -37.24 20.96
CA ASP A 1009 3.62 -36.79 21.61
C ASP A 1009 3.70 -35.32 22.01
N TYR A 1010 4.88 -34.85 22.39
CA TYR A 1010 5.18 -33.45 22.66
C TYR A 1010 6.50 -33.03 22.04
N CYS A 1011 6.54 -31.80 21.50
CA CYS A 1011 7.78 -31.19 21.04
C CYS A 1011 7.81 -29.70 21.37
N GLN A 1012 8.94 -29.20 21.85
CA GLN A 1012 9.17 -27.78 22.09
C GLN A 1012 10.48 -27.32 21.45
N CYS A 1013 10.42 -26.27 20.65
CA CYS A 1013 11.61 -25.76 19.99
C CYS A 1013 11.52 -24.27 19.69
N SER A 1014 12.66 -23.69 19.32
CA SER A 1014 12.77 -22.32 18.80
C SER A 1014 13.45 -22.37 17.43
N ILE A 1015 12.69 -22.05 16.40
CA ILE A 1015 13.11 -22.04 14.99
C ILE A 1015 13.67 -20.66 14.69
N ASN A 1016 14.94 -20.60 14.28
CA ASN A 1016 15.61 -19.36 13.88
C ASN A 1016 15.73 -19.33 12.36
N PHE A 1017 15.22 -18.26 11.75
CA PHE A 1017 15.14 -18.15 10.29
C PHE A 1017 15.24 -16.70 9.81
N LYS A 1018 15.48 -16.57 8.51
CA LYS A 1018 15.37 -15.31 7.75
C LYS A 1018 14.33 -15.46 6.66
N ILE A 1019 13.87 -14.35 6.11
CA ILE A 1019 12.93 -14.34 5.00
C ILE A 1019 13.64 -13.79 3.77
N GLU A 1020 13.66 -14.58 2.70
CA GLU A 1020 14.16 -14.19 1.39
C GLU A 1020 13.10 -14.55 0.36
N ASN A 1021 12.67 -13.59 -0.46
CA ASN A 1021 11.62 -13.78 -1.47
C ASN A 1021 10.33 -14.43 -0.93
N ASN A 1022 9.90 -14.04 0.28
CA ASN A 1022 8.75 -14.60 1.01
C ASN A 1022 8.91 -16.09 1.41
N ILE A 1023 10.11 -16.64 1.37
CA ILE A 1023 10.42 -18.01 1.79
C ILE A 1023 11.25 -17.97 3.09
N PRO A 1024 10.90 -18.76 4.13
CA PRO A 1024 11.70 -18.84 5.34
C PRO A 1024 12.94 -19.71 5.10
N LYS A 1025 14.12 -19.15 5.39
CA LYS A 1025 15.41 -19.84 5.39
C LYS A 1025 15.77 -20.22 6.83
N ILE A 1026 15.43 -21.44 7.23
CA ILE A 1026 15.65 -22.00 8.56
C ILE A 1026 17.10 -22.44 8.68
N PHE A 1027 17.88 -21.74 9.51
CA PHE A 1027 19.30 -22.03 9.66
C PHE A 1027 19.64 -22.74 10.98
N GLU A 1028 18.70 -22.79 11.94
CA GLU A 1028 18.83 -23.49 13.22
C GLU A 1028 17.45 -23.79 13.84
N ILE A 1029 17.29 -24.99 14.41
CA ILE A 1029 16.18 -25.31 15.33
C ILE A 1029 16.78 -25.63 16.70
N ASN A 1030 16.44 -24.84 17.71
CA ASN A 1030 16.88 -25.07 19.07
C ASN A 1030 15.88 -26.00 19.79
N PRO A 1031 16.30 -27.10 20.43
CA PRO A 1031 15.39 -28.09 21.03
C PRO A 1031 14.85 -27.67 22.40
N ARG A 1032 14.54 -26.39 22.56
CA ARG A 1032 14.10 -25.75 23.80
C ARG A 1032 13.50 -24.38 23.49
N VAL A 1033 12.69 -23.88 24.41
CA VAL A 1033 12.09 -22.54 24.37
C VAL A 1033 13.14 -21.47 24.10
N GLY A 1034 12.84 -20.54 23.21
CA GLY A 1034 13.74 -19.44 22.87
C GLY A 1034 13.99 -18.53 24.09
N TYR A 1035 15.24 -18.14 24.34
CA TYR A 1035 15.56 -17.18 25.40
C TYR A 1035 14.87 -15.82 25.19
N THR A 1036 14.57 -15.46 23.94
CA THR A 1036 13.81 -14.25 23.64
C THR A 1036 12.44 -14.26 24.31
N LEU A 1037 11.71 -15.38 24.30
CA LEU A 1037 10.37 -15.47 24.88
C LEU A 1037 10.38 -15.17 26.38
N SER A 1038 11.36 -15.68 27.13
CA SER A 1038 11.40 -15.45 28.58
C SER A 1038 11.57 -13.98 28.93
N GLY A 1039 12.18 -13.18 28.05
CA GLY A 1039 12.29 -11.72 28.19
C GLY A 1039 10.95 -10.97 28.16
N PHE A 1040 9.85 -11.62 27.77
CA PHE A 1040 8.51 -11.03 27.68
C PHE A 1040 7.52 -11.77 28.59
N PRO A 1041 7.34 -11.32 29.86
CA PRO A 1041 6.58 -12.05 30.88
C PRO A 1041 5.16 -12.47 30.47
N THR A 1042 4.43 -11.62 29.74
CA THR A 1042 3.05 -11.91 29.31
C THR A 1042 2.97 -13.07 28.31
N TYR A 1043 3.89 -13.16 27.36
CA TYR A 1043 3.91 -14.26 26.39
C TYR A 1043 4.48 -15.53 27.02
N PHE A 1044 5.48 -15.37 27.89
CA PHE A 1044 6.04 -16.48 28.64
C PHE A 1044 5.03 -17.12 29.60
N GLU A 1045 4.16 -16.32 30.21
CA GLU A 1045 3.04 -16.81 31.03
C GLU A 1045 2.11 -17.73 30.25
N LYS A 1046 1.66 -17.30 29.08
CA LYS A 1046 0.82 -18.14 28.21
C LYS A 1046 1.49 -19.47 27.86
N TYR A 1047 2.78 -19.42 27.51
CA TYR A 1047 3.55 -20.63 27.24
C TYR A 1047 3.57 -21.57 28.45
N ILE A 1048 3.83 -21.03 29.64
CA ILE A 1048 3.89 -21.82 30.88
C ILE A 1048 2.51 -22.35 31.28
N ASP A 1049 1.45 -21.55 31.16
CA ASP A 1049 0.08 -21.99 31.43
C ASP A 1049 -0.31 -23.15 30.51
N ARG A 1050 0.02 -23.05 29.21
CA ARG A 1050 -0.16 -24.15 28.27
C ARG A 1050 0.66 -25.37 28.68
N TYR A 1051 1.94 -25.20 28.96
CA TYR A 1051 2.82 -26.28 29.42
C TYR A 1051 2.25 -27.02 30.64
N ILE A 1052 1.76 -26.28 31.64
CA ILE A 1052 1.18 -26.83 32.87
C ILE A 1052 -0.14 -27.54 32.59
N SER A 1053 -1.00 -26.98 31.73
CA SER A 1053 -2.27 -27.61 31.37
C SER A 1053 -2.08 -28.98 30.71
N GLU A 1054 -0.94 -29.21 30.07
CA GLU A 1054 -0.58 -30.48 29.42
C GLU A 1054 0.12 -31.48 30.35
N LEU A 1055 0.41 -31.10 31.60
CA LEU A 1055 1.03 -31.99 32.59
C LEU A 1055 0.01 -32.82 33.40
N ASP A 1056 -1.28 -32.80 33.04
CA ASP A 1056 -2.39 -33.36 33.83
C ASP A 1056 -2.27 -32.93 35.31
N ILE A 1057 -2.21 -31.62 35.57
CA ILE A 1057 -2.10 -31.00 36.91
C ILE A 1057 -3.44 -30.48 37.39
#